data_AF-A0AAD5NMS3-F1
#
_entry.id   AF-A0AAD5NMS3-F1
#
_cell.length_a   1.000
_cell.length_b   1.000
_cell.length_c   1.000
_cell.angle_alpha   90.00
_cell.angle_beta   90.00
_cell.angle_gamma   90.00
#
_symmetry.space_group_name_H-M   'P 1'
#
loop_
_entity.id
_entity.type
_entity.pdbx_description
1 polymer ?
#
loop_
_entity_poly.entity_id
_entity_poly.type
_entity_poly.pdbx_seq_one_letter_code
_entity_poly.pdbx_strand_id
1 'polypeptide(L)'
;MPGSQQNQYLHTLLASARPFLRGELETIDKNLPALVSVLRSVGAGECWHKHGSFLDHLVDIYRILKIWKAPDCVCLCGLFHSAYSNSYVNLAIFDPNTGREVVRGHVGEAAERLINLFCIVPRQPLIHEDLLFKYTDQELVEHLKLSGISLKNAKERGIFDGYEAWRKKIRSLLPENGTVVKHIKTGEDVLVSRRVVAVFLLMTIADFSDQIFGFQDCLFDNSNGRLEFSGNSFSSLWPGDGKPGLWVNSLSRMGAIYSLIVREEEILIEERKRGGGIGVDKDRDEDLELVIPPVFENCTRVLDANDQILARDLYWEAVCEGSKTGLEKAEELLLSSIEKNPFVGEPHVVLGQVYLTKGRFEEAEGEAEKGLMLILEWGCPWDKRMSWEGWIAWARVLCMKAKEKSWPQTSWGILNLGLVNILCFSALEPSLPSLSLKMKILVSLRYLMRRTVASRRELVCNPTSFIRGQLMHTNTAAGKRKNFLGLYVGTNHVGVSLCDAKSSACIALWPPLNRNKDMITLAKELKKLTEEHKVWLLVVGRPWITEKCNRFEMVAKKSMEEHGIAGFVMCPVEGQDENHSKDEVAMAESFIKDLTNTGVLTGFKCIYYTARVFVSPWTMKRKIQELKLARDPRFIFKDWTELEDFHAMYASEFMLMHYVRYFVIPFLEGVDCTIKRRTLSAIVEDEISPNVYAFFLVPC
;
A
#
# COMPACT_ATOMS: atom_id res chain seq x y z
N MET A 1 15.88 -23.38 -31.97
CA MET A 1 15.83 -21.94 -31.61
C MET A 1 14.48 -21.52 -30.99
N PRO A 2 14.09 -22.02 -29.80
CA PRO A 2 12.95 -21.46 -29.03
C PRO A 2 13.34 -20.26 -28.14
N GLY A 3 14.60 -20.22 -27.67
CA GLY A 3 15.05 -19.24 -26.67
C GLY A 3 15.09 -17.78 -27.14
N SER A 4 15.19 -17.48 -28.44
CA SER A 4 15.25 -16.09 -28.93
C SER A 4 13.87 -15.41 -28.97
N GLN A 5 12.81 -16.15 -29.33
CA GLN A 5 11.44 -15.60 -29.38
C GLN A 5 10.86 -15.41 -27.97
N GLN A 6 11.10 -16.36 -27.08
CA GLN A 6 10.63 -16.26 -25.68
C GLN A 6 11.29 -15.08 -24.96
N ASN A 7 12.58 -14.85 -25.21
CA ASN A 7 13.31 -13.71 -24.66
C ASN A 7 12.79 -12.37 -25.22
N GLN A 8 12.49 -12.31 -26.53
CA GLN A 8 11.87 -11.12 -27.13
C GLN A 8 10.47 -10.80 -26.56
N TYR A 9 9.67 -11.84 -26.30
CA TYR A 9 8.35 -11.68 -25.69
C TYR A 9 8.44 -11.16 -24.25
N LEU A 10 9.32 -11.75 -23.42
CA LEU A 10 9.57 -11.29 -22.05
C LEU A 10 10.05 -9.83 -22.02
N HIS A 11 10.94 -9.44 -22.94
CA HIS A 11 11.37 -8.05 -23.09
C HIS A 11 10.21 -7.10 -23.43
N THR A 12 9.28 -7.54 -24.27
CA THR A 12 8.09 -6.76 -24.64
C THR A 12 7.16 -6.58 -23.43
N LEU A 13 6.91 -7.65 -22.67
CA LEU A 13 6.13 -7.58 -21.43
C LEU A 13 6.77 -6.63 -20.42
N LEU A 14 8.08 -6.76 -20.17
CA LEU A 14 8.82 -5.85 -19.28
C LEU A 14 8.74 -4.39 -19.74
N ALA A 15 8.78 -4.13 -21.05
CA ALA A 15 8.62 -2.78 -21.59
C ALA A 15 7.22 -2.22 -21.30
N SER A 16 6.16 -3.04 -21.44
CA SER A 16 4.79 -2.63 -21.12
C SER A 16 4.53 -2.42 -19.62
N ALA A 17 5.21 -3.19 -18.77
CA ALA A 17 5.10 -3.10 -17.31
C ALA A 17 5.91 -1.95 -16.70
N ARG A 18 6.99 -1.53 -17.37
CA ARG A 18 7.98 -0.57 -16.84
C ARG A 18 7.37 0.77 -16.40
N PRO A 19 6.44 1.40 -17.14
CA PRO A 19 5.77 2.62 -16.67
C PRO A 19 5.09 2.46 -15.32
N PHE A 20 4.39 1.34 -15.09
CA PHE A 20 3.74 1.04 -13.81
C PHE A 20 4.78 0.87 -12.68
N LEU A 21 5.84 0.08 -12.93
CA LEU A 21 6.93 -0.13 -11.97
C LEU A 21 7.66 1.16 -11.56
N ARG A 22 7.65 2.18 -12.43
CA ARG A 22 8.29 3.48 -12.18
C ARG A 22 7.34 4.54 -11.65
N GLY A 23 6.03 4.27 -11.62
CA GLY A 23 5.01 5.28 -11.33
C GLY A 23 4.90 6.38 -12.40
N GLU A 24 5.37 6.12 -13.63
CA GLU A 24 5.35 7.05 -14.77
C GLU A 24 3.98 7.01 -15.48
N LEU A 25 2.89 7.26 -14.73
CA LEU A 25 1.52 7.06 -15.18
C LEU A 25 1.17 7.84 -16.47
N GLU A 26 1.70 9.04 -16.63
CA GLU A 26 1.53 9.90 -17.80
C GLU A 26 2.06 9.29 -19.11
N THR A 27 2.99 8.34 -19.03
CA THR A 27 3.53 7.64 -20.20
C THR A 27 2.63 6.50 -20.66
N ILE A 28 1.72 6.04 -19.78
CA ILE A 28 0.72 5.00 -20.05
C ILE A 28 -0.50 5.63 -20.70
N ASP A 29 -0.98 6.71 -20.09
CA ASP A 29 -2.06 7.56 -20.57
C ASP A 29 -1.87 8.96 -19.97
N LYS A 30 -1.87 9.97 -20.83
CA LYS A 30 -1.63 11.38 -20.45
C LYS A 30 -2.62 11.87 -19.38
N ASN A 31 -3.83 11.33 -19.35
CA ASN A 31 -4.88 11.71 -18.41
C ASN A 31 -4.84 10.90 -17.11
N LEU A 32 -4.12 9.77 -17.06
CA LEU A 32 -4.12 8.86 -15.92
C LEU A 32 -3.74 9.52 -14.58
N PRO A 33 -2.72 10.40 -14.49
CA PRO A 33 -2.43 11.10 -13.24
C PRO A 33 -3.62 11.93 -12.73
N ALA A 34 -4.34 12.59 -13.64
CA ALA A 34 -5.51 13.40 -13.29
C ALA A 34 -6.69 12.50 -12.86
N LEU A 35 -6.93 11.39 -13.57
CA LEU A 35 -7.96 10.42 -13.23
C LEU A 35 -7.72 9.79 -11.84
N VAL A 36 -6.49 9.37 -11.55
CA VAL A 36 -6.10 8.86 -10.23
C VAL A 36 -6.25 9.94 -9.15
N SER A 37 -5.92 11.20 -9.47
CA SER A 37 -6.15 12.32 -8.54
C SER A 37 -7.63 12.54 -8.25
N VAL A 38 -8.50 12.39 -9.25
CA VAL A 38 -9.95 12.46 -9.08
C VAL A 38 -10.40 11.37 -8.12
N LEU A 39 -10.06 10.09 -8.38
CA LEU A 39 -10.40 8.96 -7.50
C LEU A 39 -9.87 9.13 -6.07
N ARG A 40 -8.67 9.69 -5.91
CA ARG A 40 -8.12 10.00 -4.58
C ARG A 40 -8.91 11.09 -3.87
N SER A 41 -9.33 12.14 -4.58
CA SER A 41 -10.04 13.29 -4.00
C SER A 41 -11.40 12.94 -3.41
N VAL A 42 -12.02 11.89 -3.95
CA VAL A 42 -13.30 11.33 -3.52
C VAL A 42 -13.15 10.20 -2.49
N GLY A 43 -11.93 10.00 -1.96
CA GLY A 43 -11.69 9.10 -0.82
C GLY A 43 -11.39 7.64 -1.19
N ALA A 44 -11.21 7.27 -2.46
CA ALA A 44 -10.98 5.87 -2.85
C ALA A 44 -9.77 5.23 -2.15
N GLY A 45 -8.74 6.02 -1.82
CA GLY A 45 -7.55 5.54 -1.11
C GLY A 45 -7.75 5.30 0.39
N GLU A 46 -8.91 5.70 0.94
CA GLU A 46 -9.27 5.48 2.35
C GLU A 46 -10.24 4.30 2.50
N CYS A 47 -10.89 3.89 1.42
CA CYS A 47 -11.85 2.80 1.43
C CYS A 47 -11.12 1.46 1.49
N TRP A 48 -11.43 0.66 2.51
CA TRP A 48 -11.04 -0.75 2.53
C TRP A 48 -11.66 -1.49 1.35
N HIS A 49 -10.86 -2.30 0.67
CA HIS A 49 -11.32 -3.16 -0.41
C HIS A 49 -10.55 -4.48 -0.40
N LYS A 50 -11.09 -5.46 0.33
CA LYS A 50 -10.66 -6.87 0.32
C LYS A 50 -9.16 -7.02 0.68
N HIS A 51 -8.27 -6.96 -0.30
CA HIS A 51 -6.83 -7.11 -0.12
C HIS A 51 -6.11 -5.81 0.28
N GLY A 52 -6.62 -4.64 -0.11
CA GLY A 52 -5.93 -3.36 0.08
C GLY A 52 -6.88 -2.16 0.13
N SER A 53 -6.42 -1.01 -0.38
CA SER A 53 -7.31 0.14 -0.59
C SER A 53 -8.07 0.01 -1.91
N PHE A 54 -9.24 0.65 -1.99
CA PHE A 54 -10.03 0.62 -3.22
C PHE A 54 -9.31 1.33 -4.38
N LEU A 55 -8.55 2.39 -4.10
CA LEU A 55 -7.73 3.07 -5.12
C LEU A 55 -6.67 2.14 -5.71
N ASP A 56 -5.95 1.39 -4.88
CA ASP A 56 -4.90 0.48 -5.35
C ASP A 56 -5.51 -0.57 -6.29
N HIS A 57 -6.60 -1.20 -5.85
CA HIS A 57 -7.36 -2.14 -6.67
C HIS A 57 -7.79 -1.56 -8.03
N LEU A 58 -8.37 -0.35 -8.06
CA LEU A 58 -8.78 0.28 -9.32
C LEU A 58 -7.60 0.51 -10.28
N VAL A 59 -6.45 0.93 -9.74
CA VAL A 59 -5.22 1.12 -10.52
C VAL A 59 -4.65 -0.22 -10.98
N ASP A 60 -4.75 -1.26 -10.15
CA ASP A 60 -4.29 -2.62 -10.46
C ASP A 60 -5.12 -3.25 -11.59
N ILE A 61 -6.45 -3.09 -11.57
CA ILE A 61 -7.31 -3.51 -12.69
C ILE A 61 -6.96 -2.76 -13.98
N TYR A 62 -6.74 -1.45 -13.91
CA TYR A 62 -6.27 -0.69 -15.07
C TYR A 62 -4.93 -1.24 -15.60
N ARG A 63 -3.98 -1.57 -14.71
CA ARG A 63 -2.70 -2.19 -15.09
C ARG A 63 -2.89 -3.51 -15.80
N ILE A 64 -3.68 -4.43 -15.23
CA ILE A 64 -3.97 -5.74 -15.81
C ILE A 64 -4.54 -5.59 -17.22
N LEU A 65 -5.58 -4.76 -17.39
CA LEU A 65 -6.24 -4.56 -18.68
C LEU A 65 -5.31 -3.91 -19.72
N LYS A 66 -4.46 -2.95 -19.33
CA LYS A 66 -3.47 -2.34 -20.24
C LYS A 66 -2.39 -3.35 -20.65
N ILE A 67 -1.92 -4.20 -19.74
CA ILE A 67 -0.95 -5.27 -20.07
C ILE A 67 -1.58 -6.28 -21.04
N TRP A 68 -2.86 -6.62 -20.85
CA TRP A 68 -3.62 -7.46 -21.78
C TRP A 68 -3.99 -6.76 -23.10
N LYS A 69 -3.61 -5.48 -23.25
CA LYS A 69 -3.88 -4.64 -24.42
C LYS A 69 -5.37 -4.47 -24.70
N ALA A 70 -6.20 -4.46 -23.67
CA ALA A 70 -7.62 -4.16 -23.82
C ALA A 70 -7.83 -2.73 -24.36
N PRO A 71 -8.94 -2.46 -25.06
CA PRO A 71 -9.25 -1.11 -25.55
C PRO A 71 -9.24 -0.08 -24.42
N ASP A 72 -8.85 1.16 -24.72
CA ASP A 72 -8.74 2.20 -23.69
C ASP A 72 -10.06 2.44 -22.95
N CYS A 73 -11.21 2.35 -23.64
CA CYS A 73 -12.51 2.45 -22.98
C CYS A 73 -12.78 1.32 -21.98
N VAL A 74 -12.27 0.10 -22.23
CA VAL A 74 -12.36 -1.04 -21.32
C VAL A 74 -11.38 -0.86 -20.14
N CYS A 75 -10.17 -0.39 -20.40
CA CYS A 75 -9.20 -0.08 -19.35
C CYS A 75 -9.75 1.00 -18.40
N LEU A 76 -10.28 2.10 -18.95
CA LEU A 76 -10.93 3.16 -18.19
C LEU A 76 -12.20 2.67 -17.47
N CYS A 77 -12.93 1.73 -18.08
CA CYS A 77 -14.01 1.04 -17.39
C CYS A 77 -13.48 0.33 -16.15
N GLY A 78 -12.39 -0.44 -16.26
CA GLY A 78 -11.69 -1.04 -15.11
C GLY A 78 -11.28 -0.05 -14.03
N LEU A 79 -10.73 1.10 -14.40
CA LEU A 79 -10.32 2.14 -13.44
C LEU A 79 -11.50 2.78 -12.67
N PHE A 80 -12.71 2.76 -13.25
CA PHE A 80 -13.91 3.39 -12.68
C PHE A 80 -15.06 2.39 -12.47
N HIS A 81 -14.79 1.08 -12.44
CA HIS A 81 -15.84 0.04 -12.55
C HIS A 81 -16.79 -0.05 -11.35
N SER A 82 -16.53 0.69 -10.26
CA SER A 82 -17.49 0.87 -9.16
C SER A 82 -17.80 2.33 -8.85
N ALA A 83 -17.60 3.24 -9.83
CA ALA A 83 -17.83 4.67 -9.66
C ALA A 83 -19.23 4.98 -9.07
N TYR A 84 -20.26 4.22 -9.43
CA TYR A 84 -21.64 4.45 -9.01
C TYR A 84 -22.19 3.42 -8.01
N SER A 85 -21.31 2.67 -7.31
CA SER A 85 -21.63 1.39 -6.63
C SER A 85 -22.01 0.29 -7.63
N ASN A 86 -21.81 -0.97 -7.27
CA ASN A 86 -22.13 -2.09 -8.16
C ASN A 86 -22.68 -3.32 -7.43
N SER A 87 -22.91 -4.42 -8.14
CA SER A 87 -23.52 -5.66 -7.62
C SER A 87 -22.69 -6.40 -6.57
N TYR A 88 -21.40 -6.07 -6.43
CA TYR A 88 -20.49 -6.73 -5.49
C TYR A 88 -20.12 -5.87 -4.30
N VAL A 89 -20.19 -4.54 -4.42
CA VAL A 89 -19.70 -3.60 -3.41
C VAL A 89 -20.55 -2.32 -3.35
N ASN A 90 -20.98 -1.94 -2.14
CA ASN A 90 -21.71 -0.70 -1.84
C ASN A 90 -20.76 0.48 -1.55
N LEU A 91 -19.85 0.76 -2.50
CA LEU A 91 -18.88 1.86 -2.44
C LEU A 91 -19.14 2.84 -3.60
N ALA A 92 -20.28 3.54 -3.57
CA ALA A 92 -20.51 4.62 -4.54
C ALA A 92 -19.53 5.77 -4.27
N ILE A 93 -18.59 5.96 -5.19
CA ILE A 93 -17.66 7.10 -5.16
C ILE A 93 -18.34 8.37 -5.72
N PHE A 94 -19.22 8.20 -6.69
CA PHE A 94 -20.02 9.24 -7.32
C PHE A 94 -21.51 8.91 -7.18
N ASP A 95 -22.33 9.95 -6.99
CA ASP A 95 -23.78 9.80 -7.00
C ASP A 95 -24.25 9.33 -8.40
N PRO A 96 -25.00 8.21 -8.51
CA PRO A 96 -25.40 7.66 -9.81
C PRO A 96 -26.33 8.55 -10.65
N ASN A 97 -27.04 9.48 -10.01
CA ASN A 97 -28.03 10.35 -10.67
C ASN A 97 -27.41 11.66 -11.16
N THR A 98 -26.35 12.13 -10.50
CA THR A 98 -25.74 13.45 -10.75
C THR A 98 -24.29 13.37 -11.21
N GLY A 99 -23.61 12.24 -10.99
CA GLY A 99 -22.19 12.05 -11.28
C GLY A 99 -21.88 11.58 -12.69
N ARG A 100 -22.87 11.15 -13.49
CA ARG A 100 -22.60 10.55 -14.82
C ARG A 100 -21.96 11.50 -15.81
N GLU A 101 -22.45 12.74 -15.90
CA GLU A 101 -21.85 13.76 -16.77
C GLU A 101 -20.42 14.10 -16.34
N VAL A 102 -20.17 14.12 -15.03
CA VAL A 102 -18.84 14.41 -14.47
C VAL A 102 -17.85 13.31 -14.84
N VAL A 103 -18.20 12.04 -14.61
CA VAL A 103 -17.38 10.90 -15.00
C VAL A 103 -17.19 10.88 -16.52
N ARG A 104 -18.25 11.10 -17.30
CA ARG A 104 -18.16 11.20 -18.78
C ARG A 104 -17.18 12.28 -19.23
N GLY A 105 -17.19 13.43 -18.57
CA GLY A 105 -16.24 14.52 -18.84
C GLY A 105 -14.78 14.13 -18.59
N HIS A 106 -14.52 13.14 -17.73
CA HIS A 106 -13.19 12.63 -17.44
C HIS A 106 -12.76 11.47 -18.34
N VAL A 107 -13.63 10.49 -18.58
CA VAL A 107 -13.26 9.22 -19.26
C VAL A 107 -13.78 9.10 -20.70
N GLY A 108 -14.64 10.03 -21.13
CA GLY A 108 -15.30 9.98 -22.43
C GLY A 108 -16.56 9.10 -22.46
N GLU A 109 -17.35 9.26 -23.53
CA GLU A 109 -18.67 8.64 -23.68
C GLU A 109 -18.63 7.10 -23.71
N ALA A 110 -17.71 6.53 -24.50
CA ALA A 110 -17.61 5.08 -24.65
C ALA A 110 -17.25 4.37 -23.34
N ALA A 111 -16.28 4.92 -22.59
CA ALA A 111 -15.88 4.38 -21.29
C ALA A 111 -17.00 4.54 -20.24
N GLU A 112 -17.64 5.72 -20.18
CA GLU A 112 -18.73 5.97 -19.23
C GLU A 112 -19.93 5.05 -19.47
N ARG A 113 -20.28 4.76 -20.73
CA ARG A 113 -21.32 3.78 -21.05
C ARG A 113 -20.99 2.40 -20.46
N LEU A 114 -19.76 1.91 -20.63
CA LEU A 114 -19.34 0.63 -20.07
C LEU A 114 -19.35 0.64 -18.54
N ILE A 115 -18.88 1.72 -17.92
CA ILE A 115 -18.89 1.90 -16.45
C ILE A 115 -20.33 1.84 -15.93
N ASN A 116 -21.25 2.56 -16.57
CA ASN A 116 -22.64 2.57 -16.18
C ASN A 116 -23.26 1.16 -16.30
N LEU A 117 -23.10 0.50 -17.44
CA LEU A 117 -23.59 -0.87 -17.64
C LEU A 117 -23.01 -1.83 -16.58
N PHE A 118 -21.72 -1.74 -16.29
CA PHE A 118 -21.05 -2.57 -15.30
C PHE A 118 -21.57 -2.36 -13.87
N CYS A 119 -22.07 -1.16 -13.57
CA CYS A 119 -22.69 -0.83 -12.29
C CYS A 119 -24.15 -1.29 -12.18
N ILE A 120 -24.90 -1.36 -13.28
CA ILE A 120 -26.35 -1.64 -13.26
C ILE A 120 -26.72 -3.09 -13.62
N VAL A 121 -25.83 -3.82 -14.29
CA VAL A 121 -26.05 -5.21 -14.71
C VAL A 121 -25.80 -6.18 -13.54
N PRO A 122 -26.69 -7.17 -13.30
CA PRO A 122 -26.52 -8.18 -12.26
C PRO A 122 -25.46 -9.19 -12.69
N ARG A 123 -24.18 -8.82 -12.52
CA ARG A 123 -23.04 -9.59 -13.02
C ARG A 123 -22.90 -10.96 -12.37
N GLN A 124 -23.26 -11.11 -11.09
CA GLN A 124 -23.16 -12.40 -10.41
C GLN A 124 -24.08 -13.45 -11.07
N PRO A 125 -25.40 -13.25 -11.21
CA PRO A 125 -26.24 -14.14 -12.01
C PRO A 125 -25.76 -14.31 -13.46
N LEU A 126 -25.49 -13.20 -14.16
CA LEU A 126 -25.16 -13.24 -15.58
C LEU A 126 -23.86 -14.02 -15.89
N ILE A 127 -22.80 -13.79 -15.12
CA ILE A 127 -21.50 -14.41 -15.34
C ILE A 127 -21.43 -15.80 -14.73
N HIS A 128 -21.92 -15.98 -13.49
CA HIS A 128 -21.79 -17.25 -12.80
C HIS A 128 -22.91 -18.22 -13.14
N GLU A 129 -24.16 -17.83 -12.93
CA GLU A 129 -25.31 -18.74 -13.03
C GLU A 129 -25.71 -19.03 -14.48
N ASP A 130 -25.69 -17.99 -15.33
CA ASP A 130 -26.16 -18.05 -16.71
C ASP A 130 -25.07 -18.51 -17.69
N LEU A 131 -23.79 -18.32 -17.35
CA LEU A 131 -22.66 -18.70 -18.18
C LEU A 131 -21.78 -19.77 -17.53
N LEU A 132 -21.00 -19.40 -16.50
CA LEU A 132 -19.93 -20.24 -15.96
C LEU A 132 -20.42 -21.62 -15.48
N PHE A 133 -21.51 -21.65 -14.71
CA PHE A 133 -22.05 -22.88 -14.13
C PHE A 133 -22.83 -23.74 -15.12
N LYS A 134 -23.08 -23.22 -16.34
CA LYS A 134 -23.69 -24.01 -17.43
C LYS A 134 -22.69 -24.88 -18.17
N TYR A 135 -21.40 -24.79 -17.85
CA TYR A 135 -20.33 -25.56 -18.46
C TYR A 135 -19.62 -26.45 -17.45
N THR A 136 -19.39 -27.70 -17.83
CA THR A 136 -18.39 -28.57 -17.20
C THR A 136 -17.00 -28.32 -17.78
N ASP A 137 -15.95 -28.70 -17.05
CA ASP A 137 -14.57 -28.51 -17.49
C ASP A 137 -14.28 -29.33 -18.77
N GLN A 138 -14.84 -30.54 -18.86
CA GLN A 138 -14.71 -31.39 -20.04
C GLN A 138 -15.37 -30.77 -21.28
N GLU A 139 -16.56 -30.19 -21.14
CA GLU A 139 -17.22 -29.49 -22.24
C GLU A 139 -16.41 -28.29 -22.71
N LEU A 140 -15.81 -27.51 -21.79
CA LEU A 140 -14.98 -26.36 -22.16
C LEU A 140 -13.75 -26.78 -22.95
N VAL A 141 -13.05 -27.83 -22.50
CA VAL A 141 -11.89 -28.38 -23.21
C VAL A 141 -12.26 -28.85 -24.61
N GLU A 142 -13.36 -29.58 -24.74
CA GLU A 142 -13.86 -30.04 -26.04
C GLU A 142 -14.27 -28.87 -26.95
N HIS A 143 -15.07 -27.95 -26.44
CA HIS A 143 -15.59 -26.81 -27.19
C HIS A 143 -14.47 -25.84 -27.63
N LEU A 144 -13.43 -25.66 -26.82
CA LEU A 144 -12.25 -24.89 -27.21
C LEU A 144 -11.52 -25.53 -28.40
N LYS A 145 -11.39 -26.85 -28.43
CA LYS A 145 -10.80 -27.56 -29.57
C LYS A 145 -11.65 -27.42 -30.82
N LEU A 146 -12.96 -27.66 -30.71
CA LEU A 146 -13.89 -27.60 -31.84
C LEU A 146 -14.00 -26.19 -32.41
N SER A 147 -14.19 -25.17 -31.57
CA SER A 147 -14.30 -23.77 -32.00
C SER A 147 -13.06 -23.25 -32.73
N GLY A 148 -11.86 -23.73 -32.38
CA GLY A 148 -10.64 -23.40 -33.12
C GLY A 148 -10.65 -23.94 -34.55
N ILE A 149 -11.18 -25.16 -34.73
CA ILE A 149 -11.36 -25.78 -36.06
C ILE A 149 -12.43 -25.02 -36.86
N SER A 150 -13.56 -24.69 -36.23
CA SER A 150 -14.65 -23.94 -36.87
C SER A 150 -14.20 -22.55 -37.33
N LEU A 151 -13.45 -21.82 -36.49
CA LEU A 151 -12.91 -20.51 -36.84
C LEU A 151 -11.94 -20.59 -38.02
N LYS A 152 -11.06 -21.59 -38.03
CA LYS A 152 -10.14 -21.84 -39.15
C LYS A 152 -10.90 -22.13 -40.44
N ASN A 153 -11.91 -23.00 -40.38
CA ASN A 153 -12.76 -23.34 -41.52
C ASN A 153 -13.53 -22.11 -42.05
N ALA A 154 -14.04 -21.25 -41.17
CA ALA A 154 -14.71 -20.02 -41.55
C ALA A 154 -13.77 -19.07 -42.32
N LYS A 155 -12.59 -18.78 -41.76
CA LYS A 155 -11.61 -17.84 -42.36
C LYS A 155 -10.97 -18.38 -43.65
N GLU A 156 -10.56 -19.64 -43.68
CA GLU A 156 -9.81 -20.20 -44.81
C GLU A 156 -10.72 -20.74 -45.91
N ARG A 157 -11.86 -21.34 -45.54
CA ARG A 157 -12.69 -22.13 -46.46
C ARG A 157 -14.09 -21.55 -46.65
N GLY A 158 -14.49 -20.55 -45.85
CA GLY A 158 -15.85 -20.00 -45.88
C GLY A 158 -16.93 -21.02 -45.51
N ILE A 159 -16.59 -21.99 -44.64
CA ILE A 159 -17.53 -23.01 -44.19
C ILE A 159 -18.09 -22.58 -42.83
N PHE A 160 -19.42 -22.52 -42.75
CA PHE A 160 -20.16 -22.12 -41.55
C PHE A 160 -21.16 -23.23 -41.21
N ASP A 161 -20.89 -23.98 -40.15
CA ASP A 161 -21.85 -24.95 -39.62
C ASP A 161 -22.47 -24.39 -38.34
N GLY A 162 -23.73 -23.95 -38.41
CA GLY A 162 -24.47 -23.44 -37.26
C GLY A 162 -24.98 -24.53 -36.31
N TYR A 163 -24.87 -25.81 -36.71
CA TYR A 163 -25.40 -26.95 -35.97
C TYR A 163 -24.39 -27.64 -35.07
N GLU A 164 -23.13 -27.19 -35.09
CA GLU A 164 -22.08 -27.66 -34.18
C GLU A 164 -22.52 -27.52 -32.71
N ALA A 165 -22.28 -28.55 -31.91
CA ALA A 165 -22.75 -28.62 -30.52
C ALA A 165 -22.27 -27.42 -29.68
N TRP A 166 -21.01 -27.02 -29.85
CA TRP A 166 -20.44 -25.89 -29.12
C TRP A 166 -21.10 -24.56 -29.49
N ARG A 167 -21.40 -24.34 -30.78
CA ARG A 167 -22.09 -23.14 -31.29
C ARG A 167 -23.52 -23.08 -30.80
N LYS A 168 -24.25 -24.19 -30.88
CA LYS A 168 -25.61 -24.30 -30.34
C LYS A 168 -25.64 -23.94 -28.85
N LYS A 169 -24.69 -24.47 -28.07
CA LYS A 169 -24.62 -24.21 -26.62
C LYS A 169 -24.35 -22.73 -26.36
N ILE A 170 -23.29 -22.14 -26.93
CA ILE A 170 -22.97 -20.72 -26.65
C ILE A 170 -24.07 -19.78 -27.14
N ARG A 171 -24.71 -20.07 -28.29
CA ARG A 171 -25.84 -19.27 -28.81
C ARG A 171 -27.09 -19.39 -27.94
N SER A 172 -27.32 -20.54 -27.30
CA SER A 172 -28.45 -20.71 -26.38
C SER A 172 -28.26 -19.96 -25.06
N LEU A 173 -27.01 -19.84 -24.60
CA LEU A 173 -26.68 -19.13 -23.36
C LEU A 173 -26.52 -17.63 -23.60
N LEU A 174 -25.95 -17.25 -24.74
CA LEU A 174 -25.68 -15.87 -25.12
C LEU A 174 -26.07 -15.63 -26.58
N PRO A 175 -27.34 -15.24 -26.82
CA PRO A 175 -27.89 -15.03 -28.17
C PRO A 175 -27.13 -13.96 -28.97
N GLU A 176 -27.31 -13.97 -30.28
CA GLU A 176 -26.59 -13.07 -31.21
C GLU A 176 -26.91 -11.59 -30.96
N ASN A 177 -28.18 -11.28 -30.71
CA ASN A 177 -28.64 -9.92 -30.43
C ASN A 177 -28.42 -9.51 -28.97
N GLY A 178 -27.64 -10.28 -28.20
CA GLY A 178 -27.44 -10.05 -26.77
C GLY A 178 -28.51 -10.69 -25.89
N THR A 179 -28.50 -10.29 -24.62
CA THR A 179 -29.44 -10.77 -23.59
C THR A 179 -30.05 -9.59 -22.84
N VAL A 180 -31.29 -9.74 -22.39
CA VAL A 180 -31.98 -8.74 -21.57
C VAL A 180 -31.83 -9.14 -20.11
N VAL A 181 -31.25 -8.24 -19.31
CA VAL A 181 -31.10 -8.41 -17.86
C VAL A 181 -31.89 -7.35 -17.11
N LYS A 182 -32.18 -7.61 -15.83
CA LYS A 182 -32.87 -6.67 -14.96
C LYS A 182 -31.88 -5.72 -14.30
N HIS A 183 -32.10 -4.42 -14.42
CA HIS A 183 -31.33 -3.42 -13.68
C HIS A 183 -31.37 -3.73 -12.18
N ILE A 184 -30.21 -3.81 -11.52
CA ILE A 184 -30.09 -4.22 -10.10
C ILE A 184 -30.87 -3.36 -9.07
N LYS A 185 -31.31 -2.14 -9.44
CA LYS A 185 -32.02 -1.21 -8.56
C LYS A 185 -33.45 -0.95 -9.04
N THR A 186 -33.63 -0.67 -10.32
CA THR A 186 -34.95 -0.30 -10.87
C THR A 186 -35.76 -1.51 -11.35
N GLY A 187 -35.12 -2.63 -11.64
CA GLY A 187 -35.78 -3.80 -12.25
C GLY A 187 -36.16 -3.61 -13.72
N GLU A 188 -35.74 -2.50 -14.34
CA GLU A 188 -35.99 -2.24 -15.76
C GLU A 188 -35.17 -3.17 -16.66
N ASP A 189 -35.67 -3.38 -17.87
CA ASP A 189 -34.99 -4.20 -18.88
C ASP A 189 -33.80 -3.44 -19.47
N VAL A 190 -32.63 -4.07 -19.41
CA VAL A 190 -31.38 -3.57 -19.99
C VAL A 190 -30.88 -4.60 -21.00
N LEU A 191 -30.83 -4.21 -22.27
CA LEU A 191 -30.23 -5.03 -23.32
C LEU A 191 -28.69 -4.95 -23.23
N VAL A 192 -28.04 -6.09 -23.15
CA VAL A 192 -26.57 -6.21 -23.09
C VAL A 192 -26.12 -7.06 -24.27
N SER A 193 -25.31 -6.48 -25.16
CA SER A 193 -24.77 -7.19 -26.32
C SER A 193 -23.80 -8.30 -25.92
N ARG A 194 -23.62 -9.29 -26.80
CA ARG A 194 -22.66 -10.38 -26.57
C ARG A 194 -21.25 -9.87 -26.28
N ARG A 195 -20.82 -8.81 -26.96
CA ARG A 195 -19.48 -8.21 -26.80
C ARG A 195 -19.33 -7.48 -25.46
N VAL A 196 -20.37 -6.80 -24.98
CA VAL A 196 -20.36 -6.22 -23.63
C VAL A 196 -20.31 -7.32 -22.56
N VAL A 197 -21.04 -8.43 -22.72
CA VAL A 197 -20.94 -9.58 -21.81
C VAL A 197 -19.52 -10.17 -21.82
N ALA A 198 -18.88 -10.27 -22.99
CA ALA A 198 -17.49 -10.70 -23.09
C ALA A 198 -16.54 -9.74 -22.33
N VAL A 199 -16.72 -8.42 -22.48
CA VAL A 199 -15.95 -7.43 -21.70
C VAL A 199 -16.18 -7.58 -20.20
N PHE A 200 -17.41 -7.85 -19.75
CA PHE A 200 -17.68 -8.07 -18.33
C PHE A 200 -17.02 -9.34 -17.82
N LEU A 201 -16.99 -10.41 -18.63
CA LEU A 201 -16.28 -11.63 -18.31
C LEU A 201 -14.77 -11.38 -18.18
N LEU A 202 -14.17 -10.67 -19.14
CA LEU A 202 -12.77 -10.24 -19.11
C LEU A 202 -12.44 -9.43 -17.86
N MET A 203 -13.30 -8.46 -17.54
CA MET A 203 -13.16 -7.63 -16.35
C MET A 203 -13.32 -8.44 -15.06
N THR A 204 -14.21 -9.43 -15.00
CA THR A 204 -14.34 -10.32 -13.84
C THR A 204 -13.08 -11.16 -13.63
N ILE A 205 -12.43 -11.62 -14.71
CA ILE A 205 -11.14 -12.32 -14.61
C ILE A 205 -10.09 -11.41 -13.97
N ALA A 206 -9.94 -10.17 -14.47
CA ALA A 206 -9.01 -9.20 -13.89
C ALA A 206 -9.36 -8.85 -12.42
N ASP A 207 -10.65 -8.60 -12.14
CA ASP A 207 -11.16 -8.24 -10.82
C ASP A 207 -10.85 -9.31 -9.78
N PHE A 208 -11.13 -10.58 -10.11
CA PHE A 208 -10.96 -11.69 -9.18
C PHE A 208 -9.48 -12.05 -8.98
N SER A 209 -8.66 -11.99 -10.03
CA SER A 209 -7.22 -12.30 -9.91
C SER A 209 -6.53 -11.31 -8.97
N ASP A 210 -6.95 -10.04 -9.00
CA ASP A 210 -6.36 -8.98 -8.17
C ASP A 210 -6.79 -9.03 -6.70
N GLN A 211 -8.05 -9.32 -6.41
CA GLN A 211 -8.59 -9.09 -5.05
C GLN A 211 -8.77 -10.34 -4.17
N ILE A 212 -8.80 -11.54 -4.78
CA ILE A 212 -9.12 -12.78 -4.07
C ILE A 212 -7.85 -13.48 -3.56
N PHE A 213 -7.88 -13.84 -2.29
CA PHE A 213 -6.91 -14.70 -1.61
C PHE A 213 -7.61 -15.59 -0.58
N GLY A 214 -6.86 -16.32 0.24
CA GLY A 214 -7.39 -17.35 1.15
C GLY A 214 -8.51 -16.87 2.09
N PHE A 215 -8.58 -15.57 2.40
CA PHE A 215 -9.67 -14.99 3.18
C PHE A 215 -11.05 -15.22 2.54
N GLN A 216 -11.19 -14.96 1.24
CA GLN A 216 -12.46 -15.17 0.53
C GLN A 216 -12.78 -16.65 0.38
N ASP A 217 -11.77 -17.52 0.30
CA ASP A 217 -12.00 -18.96 0.27
C ASP A 217 -12.70 -19.42 1.56
N CYS A 218 -12.30 -18.87 2.71
CA CYS A 218 -12.98 -19.12 3.99
C CYS A 218 -14.37 -18.50 4.04
N LEU A 219 -14.53 -17.24 3.61
CA LEU A 219 -15.82 -16.54 3.65
C LEU A 219 -16.92 -17.30 2.91
N PHE A 220 -16.57 -17.92 1.78
CA PHE A 220 -17.50 -18.53 0.85
C PHE A 220 -17.44 -20.06 0.79
N ASP A 221 -16.79 -20.69 1.78
CA ASP A 221 -16.56 -22.14 1.87
C ASP A 221 -16.00 -22.75 0.56
N ASN A 222 -15.07 -22.05 -0.09
CA ASN A 222 -14.45 -22.43 -1.37
C ASN A 222 -13.42 -23.57 -1.23
N SER A 223 -13.66 -24.51 -0.34
CA SER A 223 -12.76 -25.66 -0.11
C SER A 223 -12.67 -26.60 -1.32
N ASN A 224 -13.66 -26.56 -2.22
CA ASN A 224 -13.66 -27.30 -3.48
C ASN A 224 -12.91 -26.57 -4.61
N GLY A 225 -12.46 -25.32 -4.40
CA GLY A 225 -11.74 -24.49 -5.35
C GLY A 225 -12.55 -23.99 -6.56
N ARG A 226 -13.87 -24.22 -6.61
CA ARG A 226 -14.68 -23.87 -7.79
C ARG A 226 -15.18 -22.42 -7.78
N LEU A 227 -15.02 -21.72 -6.67
CA LEU A 227 -15.45 -20.35 -6.42
C LEU A 227 -16.94 -20.17 -6.72
N GLU A 228 -17.75 -21.07 -6.13
CA GLU A 228 -19.20 -21.14 -6.36
C GLU A 228 -20.02 -20.27 -5.40
N PHE A 229 -19.37 -19.62 -4.43
CA PHE A 229 -20.03 -18.77 -3.42
C PHE A 229 -21.11 -19.51 -2.61
N SER A 230 -20.91 -20.80 -2.35
CA SER A 230 -21.88 -21.65 -1.64
C SER A 230 -21.92 -21.42 -0.12
N GLY A 231 -20.84 -20.89 0.45
CA GLY A 231 -20.70 -20.62 1.88
C GLY A 231 -21.11 -19.22 2.30
N ASN A 232 -21.28 -19.04 3.62
CA ASN A 232 -21.65 -17.75 4.23
C ASN A 232 -20.98 -17.58 5.61
N SER A 233 -19.68 -17.80 5.65
CA SER A 233 -18.87 -17.81 6.87
C SER A 233 -18.45 -16.40 7.29
N PHE A 234 -19.43 -15.54 7.61
CA PHE A 234 -19.23 -14.12 7.96
C PHE A 234 -18.40 -13.87 9.24
N SER A 235 -18.09 -14.91 10.00
CA SER A 235 -17.19 -14.87 11.17
C SER A 235 -15.71 -15.06 10.83
N SER A 236 -15.38 -15.33 9.55
CA SER A 236 -14.00 -15.47 9.09
C SER A 236 -13.20 -14.19 9.38
N LEU A 237 -12.01 -14.33 9.94
CA LEU A 237 -11.17 -13.19 10.33
C LEU A 237 -10.29 -12.74 9.16
N TRP A 238 -10.26 -11.43 8.90
CA TRP A 238 -9.32 -10.81 7.96
C TRP A 238 -7.97 -10.50 8.66
N PRO A 239 -6.80 -10.71 8.00
CA PRO A 239 -6.61 -11.20 6.63
C PRO A 239 -6.58 -12.74 6.51
N GLY A 240 -6.91 -13.49 7.56
CA GLY A 240 -6.81 -14.95 7.55
C GLY A 240 -5.35 -15.43 7.61
N ASP A 241 -5.05 -16.55 6.96
CA ASP A 241 -3.69 -17.12 6.89
C ASP A 241 -2.82 -16.50 5.77
N GLY A 242 -3.42 -15.69 4.89
CA GLY A 242 -2.73 -15.06 3.78
C GLY A 242 -2.37 -16.02 2.64
N LYS A 243 -2.96 -17.22 2.58
CA LYS A 243 -2.74 -18.16 1.47
C LYS A 243 -3.13 -17.54 0.12
N PRO A 244 -2.45 -17.93 -0.99
CA PRO A 244 -2.97 -17.67 -2.32
C PRO A 244 -4.39 -18.20 -2.50
N GLY A 245 -5.24 -17.46 -3.21
CA GLY A 245 -6.66 -17.82 -3.37
C GLY A 245 -6.90 -18.94 -4.38
N LEU A 246 -7.97 -19.72 -4.16
CA LEU A 246 -8.42 -20.78 -5.08
C LEU A 246 -9.37 -20.23 -6.16
N TRP A 247 -8.87 -19.33 -6.99
CA TRP A 247 -9.63 -18.72 -8.09
C TRP A 247 -9.20 -19.22 -9.48
N VAL A 248 -8.06 -19.90 -9.60
CA VAL A 248 -7.41 -20.19 -10.90
C VAL A 248 -8.26 -21.12 -11.78
N ASN A 249 -8.92 -22.15 -11.22
CA ASN A 249 -9.90 -22.98 -11.96
C ASN A 249 -11.02 -22.11 -12.53
N SER A 250 -11.71 -21.36 -11.68
CA SER A 250 -12.84 -20.51 -12.07
C SER A 250 -12.45 -19.53 -13.18
N LEU A 251 -11.28 -18.90 -13.06
CA LEU A 251 -10.81 -17.93 -14.05
C LEU A 251 -10.35 -18.58 -15.35
N SER A 252 -9.78 -19.78 -15.31
CA SER A 252 -9.44 -20.53 -16.53
C SER A 252 -10.70 -20.94 -17.31
N ARG A 253 -11.78 -21.31 -16.59
CA ARG A 253 -13.09 -21.60 -17.17
C ARG A 253 -13.73 -20.35 -17.78
N MET A 254 -13.66 -19.21 -17.09
CA MET A 254 -14.10 -17.91 -17.63
C MET A 254 -13.31 -17.53 -18.88
N GLY A 255 -11.98 -17.72 -18.88
CA GLY A 255 -11.14 -17.51 -20.06
C GLY A 255 -11.56 -18.41 -21.23
N ALA A 256 -11.84 -19.69 -20.98
CA ALA A 256 -12.34 -20.61 -22.00
C ALA A 256 -13.66 -20.11 -22.62
N ILE A 257 -14.63 -19.69 -21.78
CA ILE A 257 -15.90 -19.13 -22.25
C ILE A 257 -15.67 -17.84 -23.05
N TYR A 258 -14.78 -16.96 -22.59
CA TYR A 258 -14.40 -15.75 -23.32
C TYR A 258 -13.89 -16.08 -24.73
N SER A 259 -12.98 -17.05 -24.86
CA SER A 259 -12.48 -17.54 -26.15
C SER A 259 -13.60 -18.09 -27.05
N LEU A 260 -14.59 -18.80 -26.49
CA LEU A 260 -15.74 -19.28 -27.27
C LEU A 260 -16.60 -18.12 -27.79
N ILE A 261 -16.81 -17.07 -26.98
CA ILE A 261 -17.54 -15.88 -27.38
C ILE A 261 -16.81 -15.14 -28.51
N VAL A 262 -15.50 -14.90 -28.34
CA VAL A 262 -14.67 -14.23 -29.37
C VAL A 262 -14.72 -14.98 -30.69
N ARG A 263 -14.54 -16.30 -30.67
CA ARG A 263 -14.56 -17.11 -31.89
C ARG A 263 -15.93 -17.13 -32.56
N GLU A 264 -17.01 -17.19 -31.79
CA GLU A 264 -18.37 -17.14 -32.36
C GLU A 264 -18.65 -15.79 -33.02
N GLU A 265 -18.25 -14.68 -32.38
CA GLU A 265 -18.37 -13.34 -32.95
C GLU A 265 -17.54 -13.19 -34.23
N GLU A 266 -16.31 -13.70 -34.26
CA GLU A 266 -15.47 -13.68 -35.46
C GLU A 266 -16.08 -14.50 -36.61
N ILE A 267 -16.65 -15.67 -36.32
CA ILE A 267 -17.30 -16.49 -37.34
C ILE A 267 -18.54 -15.76 -37.89
N LEU A 268 -19.36 -15.13 -37.05
CA LEU A 268 -20.54 -14.37 -37.49
C LEU A 268 -20.16 -13.17 -38.37
N ILE A 269 -19.12 -12.43 -37.98
CA ILE A 269 -18.61 -11.30 -38.76
C ILE A 269 -18.09 -11.80 -40.12
N GLU A 270 -17.36 -12.91 -40.15
CA GLU A 270 -16.84 -13.51 -41.39
C GLU A 270 -17.97 -14.03 -42.30
N GLU A 271 -18.99 -14.67 -41.74
CA GLU A 271 -20.19 -15.13 -42.45
C GLU A 271 -20.92 -13.96 -43.11
N ARG A 272 -21.17 -12.89 -42.37
CA ARG A 272 -21.81 -11.67 -42.89
C ARG A 272 -20.97 -10.99 -43.97
N LYS A 273 -19.65 -10.89 -43.79
CA LYS A 273 -18.73 -10.31 -44.79
C LYS A 273 -18.79 -11.08 -46.11
N ARG A 274 -18.78 -12.41 -46.06
CA ARG A 274 -18.90 -13.26 -47.26
C ARG A 274 -20.28 -13.22 -47.90
N GLY A 275 -21.33 -12.99 -47.09
CA GLY A 275 -22.69 -12.73 -47.57
C GLY A 275 -22.90 -11.36 -48.22
N GLY A 276 -21.85 -10.54 -48.37
CA GLY A 276 -21.93 -9.20 -48.97
C GLY A 276 -22.36 -8.10 -48.01
N GLY A 277 -22.46 -8.39 -46.70
CA GLY A 277 -22.70 -7.37 -45.67
C GLY A 277 -21.48 -6.49 -45.49
N ILE A 278 -21.64 -5.17 -45.65
CA ILE A 278 -20.59 -4.18 -45.47
C ILE A 278 -20.96 -3.29 -44.28
N GLY A 279 -20.07 -3.20 -43.29
CA GLY A 279 -20.22 -2.30 -42.15
C GLY A 279 -19.98 -2.97 -40.80
N VAL A 280 -19.79 -2.13 -39.79
CA VAL A 280 -19.71 -2.51 -38.37
C VAL A 280 -21.11 -2.37 -37.80
N ASP A 281 -21.64 -3.44 -37.21
CA ASP A 281 -22.96 -3.43 -36.56
C ASP A 281 -22.84 -2.79 -35.17
N LYS A 282 -23.21 -1.50 -35.09
CA LYS A 282 -23.14 -0.72 -33.86
C LYS A 282 -24.17 -1.16 -32.82
N ASP A 283 -25.29 -1.73 -33.24
CA ASP A 283 -26.31 -2.21 -32.30
C ASP A 283 -25.83 -3.46 -31.53
N ARG A 284 -24.78 -4.12 -32.04
CA ARG A 284 -24.09 -5.26 -31.43
C ARG A 284 -22.74 -4.91 -30.80
N ASP A 285 -22.38 -3.63 -30.73
CA ASP A 285 -21.08 -3.15 -30.24
C ASP A 285 -19.88 -3.72 -31.01
N GLU A 286 -20.00 -3.97 -32.32
CA GLU A 286 -18.91 -4.58 -33.09
C GLU A 286 -17.65 -3.70 -33.22
N ASP A 287 -17.76 -2.41 -32.93
CA ASP A 287 -16.64 -1.47 -32.80
C ASP A 287 -15.86 -1.65 -31.48
N LEU A 288 -16.42 -2.34 -30.49
CA LEU A 288 -15.73 -2.70 -29.25
C LEU A 288 -14.85 -3.93 -29.49
N GLU A 289 -13.54 -3.73 -29.68
CA GLU A 289 -12.57 -4.82 -29.89
C GLU A 289 -12.51 -5.78 -28.69
N LEU A 290 -12.44 -7.09 -28.98
CA LEU A 290 -12.26 -8.14 -27.97
C LEU A 290 -10.84 -8.70 -28.10
N VAL A 291 -10.05 -8.60 -27.03
CA VAL A 291 -8.66 -9.07 -26.99
C VAL A 291 -8.55 -10.30 -26.11
N ILE A 292 -7.72 -11.27 -26.52
CA ILE A 292 -7.48 -12.48 -25.74
C ILE A 292 -6.35 -12.22 -24.73
N PRO A 293 -6.59 -12.31 -23.41
CA PRO A 293 -5.54 -12.23 -22.40
C PRO A 293 -4.46 -13.30 -22.61
N PRO A 294 -3.18 -13.02 -22.28
CA PRO A 294 -2.09 -14.00 -22.43
C PRO A 294 -2.18 -15.16 -21.43
N VAL A 295 -2.96 -15.02 -20.36
CA VAL A 295 -3.10 -16.03 -19.29
C VAL A 295 -3.74 -17.33 -19.80
N PHE A 296 -3.43 -18.45 -19.16
CA PHE A 296 -3.94 -19.78 -19.53
C PHE A 296 -3.66 -20.18 -20.99
N GLU A 297 -2.45 -19.89 -21.47
CA GLU A 297 -2.04 -20.09 -22.87
C GLU A 297 -3.02 -19.41 -23.85
N ASN A 298 -3.24 -18.11 -23.67
CA ASN A 298 -4.23 -17.33 -24.43
C ASN A 298 -5.67 -17.84 -24.25
N CYS A 299 -6.08 -18.11 -23.01
CA CYS A 299 -7.41 -18.59 -22.65
C CYS A 299 -7.82 -19.87 -23.40
N THR A 300 -6.85 -20.78 -23.64
CA THR A 300 -7.08 -22.07 -24.30
C THR A 300 -6.98 -23.28 -23.37
N ARG A 301 -6.68 -23.04 -22.09
CA ARG A 301 -6.54 -24.08 -21.06
C ARG A 301 -7.52 -23.87 -19.93
N VAL A 302 -8.03 -24.99 -19.42
CA VAL A 302 -8.83 -25.08 -18.20
C VAL A 302 -8.02 -25.87 -17.18
N LEU A 303 -7.86 -25.32 -15.98
CA LEU A 303 -7.14 -25.94 -14.88
C LEU A 303 -8.12 -26.71 -13.99
N ASP A 304 -7.81 -27.94 -13.60
CA ASP A 304 -8.65 -28.71 -12.68
C ASP A 304 -8.71 -28.09 -11.27
N ALA A 305 -9.86 -28.22 -10.62
CA ALA A 305 -10.09 -27.63 -9.31
C ALA A 305 -9.26 -28.29 -8.19
N ASN A 306 -9.01 -29.60 -8.25
CA ASN A 306 -8.15 -30.28 -7.27
C ASN A 306 -6.69 -29.97 -7.54
N ASP A 307 -6.28 -29.91 -8.81
CA ASP A 307 -4.89 -29.60 -9.16
C ASP A 307 -4.47 -28.22 -8.62
N GLN A 308 -5.30 -27.17 -8.72
CA GLN A 308 -4.94 -25.88 -8.09
C GLN A 308 -4.86 -25.95 -6.55
N ILE A 309 -5.67 -26.79 -5.89
CA ILE A 309 -5.65 -26.93 -4.42
C ILE A 309 -4.34 -27.56 -4.01
N LEU A 310 -3.98 -28.67 -4.66
CA LEU A 310 -2.70 -29.34 -4.46
C LEU A 310 -1.54 -28.39 -4.75
N ALA A 311 -1.58 -27.64 -5.86
CA ALA A 311 -0.54 -26.68 -6.19
C ALA A 311 -0.37 -25.61 -5.11
N ARG A 312 -1.46 -25.04 -4.60
CA ARG A 312 -1.46 -24.04 -3.51
C ARG A 312 -0.84 -24.61 -2.25
N ASP A 313 -1.29 -25.79 -1.82
CA ASP A 313 -0.86 -26.34 -0.53
C ASP A 313 0.60 -26.80 -0.58
N LEU A 314 1.06 -27.38 -1.71
CA LEU A 314 2.47 -27.70 -1.94
C LEU A 314 3.35 -26.45 -1.95
N TYR A 315 2.94 -25.39 -2.66
CA TYR A 315 3.65 -24.11 -2.65
C TYR A 315 3.71 -23.53 -1.24
N TRP A 316 2.57 -23.53 -0.54
CA TRP A 316 2.46 -22.99 0.82
C TRP A 316 3.38 -23.70 1.81
N GLU A 317 3.42 -25.04 1.76
CA GLU A 317 4.34 -25.84 2.56
C GLU A 317 5.80 -25.49 2.23
N ALA A 318 6.15 -25.41 0.94
CA ALA A 318 7.51 -25.08 0.52
C ALA A 318 7.99 -23.72 1.07
N VAL A 319 7.15 -22.68 0.98
CA VAL A 319 7.54 -21.32 1.38
C VAL A 319 7.42 -21.06 2.89
N CYS A 320 6.51 -21.74 3.59
CA CYS A 320 6.30 -21.55 5.03
C CYS A 320 7.13 -22.51 5.90
N GLU A 321 7.43 -23.71 5.39
CA GLU A 321 8.14 -24.75 6.15
C GLU A 321 9.49 -25.13 5.56
N GLY A 322 9.85 -24.62 4.38
CA GLY A 322 11.11 -24.97 3.69
C GLY A 322 12.38 -24.75 4.51
N SER A 323 12.40 -23.77 5.41
CA SER A 323 13.56 -23.56 6.31
C SER A 323 13.74 -24.67 7.35
N LYS A 324 12.68 -25.47 7.61
CA LYS A 324 12.69 -26.59 8.55
C LYS A 324 12.91 -27.93 7.85
N THR A 325 12.34 -28.10 6.65
CA THR A 325 12.34 -29.37 5.90
C THR A 325 13.53 -29.53 4.95
N GLY A 326 14.25 -28.44 4.65
CA GLY A 326 15.46 -28.46 3.81
C GLY A 326 15.20 -28.17 2.33
N LEU A 327 16.27 -27.86 1.60
CA LEU A 327 16.19 -27.39 0.20
C LEU A 327 15.73 -28.49 -0.77
N GLU A 328 16.07 -29.76 -0.50
CA GLU A 328 15.65 -30.91 -1.31
C GLU A 328 14.14 -31.09 -1.27
N LYS A 329 13.53 -30.99 -0.08
CA LYS A 329 12.08 -31.11 0.06
C LYS A 329 11.38 -29.90 -0.55
N ALA A 330 11.90 -28.69 -0.33
CA ALA A 330 11.37 -27.49 -0.96
C ALA A 330 11.38 -27.59 -2.50
N GLU A 331 12.45 -28.11 -3.10
CA GLU A 331 12.52 -28.36 -4.54
C GLU A 331 11.42 -29.31 -5.03
N GLU A 332 11.25 -30.47 -4.37
CA GLU A 332 10.22 -31.46 -4.72
C GLU A 332 8.80 -30.88 -4.66
N LEU A 333 8.50 -30.14 -3.59
CA LEU A 333 7.21 -29.49 -3.39
C LEU A 333 6.93 -28.43 -4.47
N LEU A 334 7.93 -27.60 -4.81
CA LEU A 334 7.79 -26.56 -5.82
C LEU A 334 7.63 -27.14 -7.23
N LEU A 335 8.39 -28.17 -7.59
CA LEU A 335 8.24 -28.88 -8.86
C LEU A 335 6.82 -29.47 -9.00
N SER A 336 6.35 -30.13 -7.94
CA SER A 336 5.00 -30.70 -7.90
C SER A 336 3.92 -29.61 -7.97
N SER A 337 4.14 -28.46 -7.32
CA SER A 337 3.24 -27.31 -7.39
C SER A 337 3.14 -26.75 -8.81
N ILE A 338 4.27 -26.60 -9.50
CA ILE A 338 4.34 -26.11 -10.89
C ILE A 338 3.65 -27.07 -11.86
N GLU A 339 3.89 -28.39 -11.70
CA GLU A 339 3.22 -29.40 -12.52
C GLU A 339 1.69 -29.30 -12.39
N LYS A 340 1.21 -29.08 -11.16
CA LYS A 340 -0.21 -28.98 -10.84
C LYS A 340 -0.83 -27.65 -11.25
N ASN A 341 -0.11 -26.55 -11.17
CA ASN A 341 -0.58 -25.25 -11.65
C ASN A 341 0.55 -24.50 -12.39
N PRO A 342 0.67 -24.70 -13.72
CA PRO A 342 1.73 -24.08 -14.52
C PRO A 342 1.43 -22.62 -14.88
N PHE A 343 0.32 -22.05 -14.39
CA PHE A 343 -0.19 -20.74 -14.81
C PHE A 343 0.12 -19.62 -13.82
N VAL A 344 0.82 -19.89 -12.71
CA VAL A 344 1.21 -18.91 -11.69
C VAL A 344 2.72 -18.82 -11.57
N GLY A 345 3.27 -17.62 -11.38
CA GLY A 345 4.72 -17.40 -11.51
C GLY A 345 5.52 -17.61 -10.23
N GLU A 346 4.89 -17.47 -9.07
CA GLU A 346 5.57 -17.46 -7.76
C GLU A 346 6.27 -18.79 -7.45
N PRO A 347 5.69 -19.99 -7.69
CA PRO A 347 6.42 -21.24 -7.51
C PRO A 347 7.70 -21.32 -8.35
N HIS A 348 7.66 -20.84 -9.60
CA HIS A 348 8.83 -20.78 -10.49
C HIS A 348 9.91 -19.82 -9.94
N VAL A 349 9.51 -18.63 -9.46
CA VAL A 349 10.45 -17.67 -8.85
C VAL A 349 11.14 -18.28 -7.64
N VAL A 350 10.40 -18.92 -6.74
CA VAL A 350 10.99 -19.54 -5.54
C VAL A 350 11.86 -20.75 -5.92
N LEU A 351 11.47 -21.55 -6.91
CA LEU A 351 12.30 -22.66 -7.42
C LEU A 351 13.62 -22.15 -8.01
N GLY A 352 13.59 -21.03 -8.74
CA GLY A 352 14.81 -20.37 -9.23
C GLY A 352 15.77 -19.97 -8.11
N GLN A 353 15.25 -19.53 -6.96
CA GLN A 353 16.07 -19.25 -5.77
C GLN A 353 16.69 -20.52 -5.18
N VAL A 354 15.94 -21.63 -5.14
CA VAL A 354 16.45 -22.94 -4.69
C VAL A 354 17.61 -23.37 -5.59
N TYR A 355 17.44 -23.28 -6.91
CA TYR A 355 18.48 -23.61 -7.88
C TYR A 355 19.72 -22.73 -7.78
N LEU A 356 19.55 -21.42 -7.59
CA LEU A 356 20.67 -20.51 -7.31
C LEU A 356 21.46 -20.92 -6.07
N THR A 357 20.74 -21.30 -5.01
CA THR A 357 21.36 -21.76 -3.76
C THR A 357 22.13 -23.06 -3.95
N LYS A 358 21.66 -23.95 -4.85
CA LYS A 358 22.35 -25.19 -5.23
C LYS A 358 23.45 -25.01 -6.29
N GLY A 359 23.68 -23.79 -6.80
CA GLY A 359 24.64 -23.52 -7.87
C GLY A 359 24.20 -24.01 -9.27
N ARG A 360 22.91 -24.31 -9.44
CA ARG A 360 22.27 -24.73 -10.69
C ARG A 360 21.82 -23.51 -11.49
N PHE A 361 22.79 -22.77 -12.03
CA PHE A 361 22.53 -21.43 -12.59
C PHE A 361 21.67 -21.43 -13.84
N GLU A 362 21.88 -22.36 -14.76
CA GLU A 362 21.11 -22.43 -16.01
C GLU A 362 19.63 -22.75 -15.76
N GLU A 363 19.37 -23.66 -14.82
CA GLU A 363 18.01 -24.03 -14.41
C GLU A 363 17.34 -22.89 -13.63
N ALA A 364 18.11 -22.21 -12.78
CA ALA A 364 17.61 -21.03 -12.08
C ALA A 364 17.22 -19.89 -13.02
N GLU A 365 17.99 -19.66 -14.09
CA GLU A 365 17.66 -18.67 -15.10
C GLU A 365 16.33 -19.01 -15.77
N GLY A 366 16.15 -20.26 -16.22
CA GLY A 366 14.92 -20.71 -16.86
C GLY A 366 13.68 -20.54 -15.98
N GLU A 367 13.76 -20.98 -14.72
CA GLU A 367 12.65 -20.87 -13.77
C GLU A 367 12.35 -19.40 -13.40
N ALA A 368 13.38 -18.60 -13.13
CA ALA A 368 13.19 -17.19 -12.80
C ALA A 368 12.60 -16.39 -13.97
N GLU A 369 13.03 -16.64 -15.22
CA GLU A 369 12.47 -16.00 -16.41
C GLU A 369 11.02 -16.43 -16.65
N LYS A 370 10.71 -17.72 -16.47
CA LYS A 370 9.34 -18.24 -16.59
C LYS A 370 8.41 -17.64 -15.54
N GLY A 371 8.85 -17.59 -14.28
CA GLY A 371 8.10 -16.98 -13.19
C GLY A 371 7.86 -15.49 -13.41
N LEU A 372 8.90 -14.75 -13.82
CA LEU A 372 8.78 -13.33 -14.16
C LEU A 372 7.79 -13.10 -15.31
N MET A 373 7.84 -13.92 -16.35
CA MET A 373 6.91 -13.85 -17.48
C MET A 373 5.46 -14.03 -17.02
N LEU A 374 5.16 -15.06 -16.22
CA LEU A 374 3.81 -15.34 -15.74
C LEU A 374 3.26 -14.21 -14.85
N ILE A 375 4.07 -13.67 -13.93
CA ILE A 375 3.67 -12.53 -13.08
C ILE A 375 3.39 -11.28 -13.92
N LEU A 376 4.17 -11.05 -14.99
CA LEU A 376 3.91 -9.96 -15.93
C LEU A 376 2.65 -10.19 -16.74
N GLU A 377 2.41 -11.40 -17.25
CA GLU A 377 1.20 -11.76 -18.01
C GLU A 377 -0.08 -11.55 -17.19
N TRP A 378 -0.05 -11.89 -15.90
CA TRP A 378 -1.17 -11.63 -15.00
C TRP A 378 -1.35 -10.15 -14.69
N GLY A 379 -0.26 -9.41 -14.46
CA GLY A 379 -0.34 -8.02 -13.99
C GLY A 379 -0.71 -7.87 -12.51
N CYS A 380 -0.83 -8.99 -11.77
CA CYS A 380 -1.07 -9.07 -10.33
C CYS A 380 -0.45 -10.37 -9.77
N PRO A 381 -0.21 -10.47 -8.45
CA PRO A 381 0.33 -11.68 -7.84
C PRO A 381 -0.78 -12.67 -7.42
N TRP A 382 -0.48 -13.96 -7.57
CA TRP A 382 -1.23 -15.03 -6.92
C TRP A 382 -0.94 -15.08 -5.42
N ASP A 383 0.34 -14.98 -5.03
CA ASP A 383 0.73 -14.83 -3.62
C ASP A 383 0.78 -13.36 -3.21
N LYS A 384 -0.30 -12.91 -2.59
CA LYS A 384 -0.51 -11.51 -2.24
C LYS A 384 0.18 -11.07 -0.94
N ARG A 385 1.05 -11.90 -0.35
CA ARG A 385 1.90 -11.47 0.78
C ARG A 385 2.99 -10.48 0.35
N MET A 386 3.25 -10.39 -0.95
CA MET A 386 4.14 -9.42 -1.56
C MET A 386 3.43 -8.72 -2.73
N SER A 387 3.76 -7.44 -2.96
CA SER A 387 3.20 -6.69 -4.08
C SER A 387 3.69 -7.24 -5.42
N TRP A 388 2.98 -6.89 -6.49
CA TRP A 388 3.37 -7.21 -7.86
C TRP A 388 4.78 -6.69 -8.19
N GLU A 389 5.08 -5.45 -7.78
CA GLU A 389 6.39 -4.83 -7.94
C GLU A 389 7.48 -5.61 -7.18
N GLY A 390 7.17 -6.06 -5.96
CA GLY A 390 8.09 -6.83 -5.13
C GLY A 390 8.46 -8.18 -5.76
N TRP A 391 7.46 -8.90 -6.27
CA TRP A 391 7.68 -10.16 -7.00
C TRP A 391 8.50 -9.96 -8.27
N ILE A 392 8.20 -8.91 -9.06
CA ILE A 392 9.00 -8.59 -10.25
C ILE A 392 10.44 -8.23 -9.90
N ALA A 393 10.64 -7.41 -8.85
CA ALA A 393 11.98 -7.04 -8.41
C ALA A 393 12.78 -8.28 -8.00
N TRP A 394 12.16 -9.18 -7.22
CA TRP A 394 12.80 -10.41 -6.79
C TRP A 394 13.16 -11.33 -7.97
N ALA A 395 12.20 -11.62 -8.85
CA ALA A 395 12.44 -12.47 -10.02
C ALA A 395 13.54 -11.92 -10.93
N ARG A 396 13.62 -10.59 -11.11
CA ARG A 396 14.69 -9.94 -11.87
C ARG A 396 16.06 -10.08 -11.21
N VAL A 397 16.13 -9.98 -9.88
CA VAL A 397 17.37 -10.23 -9.13
C VAL A 397 17.83 -11.67 -9.33
N LEU A 398 16.93 -12.65 -9.27
CA LEU A 398 17.26 -14.05 -9.52
C LEU A 398 17.79 -14.26 -10.95
N CYS A 399 17.10 -13.72 -11.96
CA CYS A 399 17.55 -13.79 -13.36
C CYS A 399 18.96 -13.20 -13.54
N MET A 400 19.21 -12.02 -12.95
CA MET A 400 20.52 -11.36 -12.99
C MET A 400 21.59 -12.23 -12.33
N LYS A 401 21.30 -12.79 -11.17
CA LYS A 401 22.24 -13.64 -10.42
C LYS A 401 22.52 -14.98 -11.08
N ALA A 402 21.52 -15.57 -11.74
CA ALA A 402 21.69 -16.76 -12.56
C ALA A 402 22.63 -16.49 -13.75
N LYS A 403 22.40 -15.39 -14.48
CA LYS A 403 23.26 -14.96 -15.61
C LYS A 403 24.70 -14.64 -15.19
N GLU A 404 24.87 -14.01 -14.03
CA GLU A 404 26.19 -13.75 -13.44
C GLU A 404 26.87 -15.01 -12.88
N LYS A 405 26.15 -16.15 -12.83
CA LYS A 405 26.57 -17.38 -12.16
C LYS A 405 27.07 -17.11 -10.73
N SER A 406 26.35 -16.25 -10.01
CA SER A 406 26.72 -15.82 -8.67
C SER A 406 25.54 -15.87 -7.72
N TRP A 407 25.74 -16.41 -6.52
CA TRP A 407 24.74 -16.40 -5.47
C TRP A 407 25.39 -16.22 -4.09
N PRO A 408 24.93 -15.27 -3.25
CA PRO A 408 25.53 -15.05 -1.95
C PRO A 408 25.41 -16.27 -1.02
N GLN A 409 26.48 -16.56 -0.29
CA GLN A 409 26.55 -17.67 0.67
C GLN A 409 26.41 -17.21 2.12
N THR A 410 25.96 -15.96 2.34
CA THR A 410 25.76 -15.39 3.68
C THR A 410 24.41 -14.69 3.74
N SER A 411 23.79 -14.69 4.93
CA SER A 411 22.49 -14.03 5.14
C SER A 411 22.57 -12.53 4.84
N TRP A 412 23.65 -11.86 5.23
CA TRP A 412 23.90 -10.46 4.87
C TRP A 412 24.07 -10.26 3.36
N GLY A 413 24.69 -11.22 2.67
CA GLY A 413 24.80 -11.19 1.22
C GLY A 413 23.44 -11.26 0.53
N ILE A 414 22.53 -12.11 1.04
CA ILE A 414 21.13 -12.19 0.56
C ILE A 414 20.38 -10.88 0.83
N LEU A 415 20.46 -10.34 2.05
CA LEU A 415 19.82 -9.06 2.40
C LEU A 415 20.34 -7.86 1.58
N ASN A 416 21.58 -7.94 1.10
CA ASN A 416 22.21 -6.90 0.28
C ASN A 416 21.91 -7.05 -1.22
N LEU A 417 21.17 -8.09 -1.64
CA LEU A 417 20.73 -8.22 -3.03
C LEU A 417 19.81 -7.03 -3.38
N GLY A 418 20.08 -6.38 -4.52
CA GLY A 418 19.33 -5.19 -4.95
C GLY A 418 19.90 -3.85 -4.49
N LEU A 419 20.96 -3.83 -3.67
CA LEU A 419 21.72 -2.59 -3.43
C LEU A 419 22.43 -2.16 -4.72
N VAL A 420 22.17 -0.93 -5.17
CA VAL A 420 22.77 -0.37 -6.38
C VAL A 420 24.29 -0.26 -6.19
N ASN A 421 25.05 -1.13 -6.87
CA ASN A 421 26.48 -0.94 -7.04
C ASN A 421 26.69 0.19 -8.06
N ILE A 422 27.19 1.34 -7.61
CA ILE A 422 27.46 2.55 -8.43
C ILE A 422 28.39 2.26 -9.64
N LEU A 423 29.00 1.08 -9.70
CA LEU A 423 29.96 0.67 -10.73
C LEU A 423 29.38 -0.18 -11.88
N CYS A 424 28.10 -0.58 -11.86
CA CYS A 424 27.56 -1.55 -12.84
C CYS A 424 26.68 -0.95 -13.96
N PHE A 425 26.82 0.33 -14.30
CA PHE A 425 26.00 0.98 -15.33
C PHE A 425 26.46 0.73 -16.79
N SER A 426 27.34 -0.24 -17.06
CA SER A 426 27.91 -0.43 -18.41
C SER A 426 27.55 -1.74 -19.11
N ALA A 427 26.66 -2.58 -18.59
CA ALA A 427 26.46 -3.92 -19.13
C ALA A 427 25.21 -4.13 -20.02
N LEU A 428 24.33 -3.14 -20.25
CA LEU A 428 23.09 -3.36 -21.01
C LEU A 428 22.65 -2.22 -21.96
N GLU A 429 23.49 -1.24 -22.30
CA GLU A 429 23.11 -0.16 -23.24
C GLU A 429 24.11 0.00 -24.40
N PRO A 430 23.67 0.02 -25.67
CA PRO A 430 24.48 0.48 -26.78
C PRO A 430 24.54 2.02 -26.78
N SER A 431 25.75 2.54 -26.55
CA SER A 431 26.31 3.82 -27.03
C SER A 431 25.42 5.08 -27.08
N LEU A 432 25.70 6.06 -26.20
CA LEU A 432 25.57 7.49 -26.48
C LEU A 432 26.74 8.25 -25.82
N PRO A 433 27.29 9.32 -26.46
CA PRO A 433 28.61 9.83 -26.14
C PRO A 433 28.63 10.78 -24.93
N SER A 434 29.81 10.82 -24.32
CA SER A 434 30.18 11.49 -23.09
C SER A 434 29.90 13.00 -23.06
N LEU A 435 29.12 13.45 -22.06
CA LEU A 435 29.28 14.77 -21.45
C LEU A 435 29.15 14.67 -19.93
N SER A 436 29.99 15.40 -19.20
CA SER A 436 30.24 15.22 -17.77
C SER A 436 28.98 15.35 -16.90
N LEU A 437 28.52 14.21 -16.37
CA LEU A 437 27.30 14.04 -15.59
C LEU A 437 27.41 14.56 -14.13
N LYS A 438 28.63 14.90 -13.66
CA LYS A 438 28.88 15.28 -12.26
C LYS A 438 28.20 16.58 -11.82
N MET A 439 27.79 17.45 -12.75
CA MET A 439 27.20 18.75 -12.41
C MET A 439 25.68 18.83 -12.62
N LYS A 440 25.06 17.87 -13.32
CA LYS A 440 23.59 17.84 -13.54
C LYS A 440 22.84 17.07 -12.44
N ILE A 441 23.47 16.09 -11.78
CA ILE A 441 22.82 15.27 -10.74
C ILE A 441 22.63 16.02 -9.40
N LEU A 442 23.52 16.99 -9.08
CA LEU A 442 23.37 17.83 -7.88
C LEU A 442 22.21 18.83 -7.97
N VAL A 443 21.70 19.11 -9.17
CA VAL A 443 20.53 19.97 -9.39
C VAL A 443 19.24 19.15 -9.52
N SER A 444 19.28 17.94 -10.09
CA SER A 444 18.09 17.09 -10.25
C SER A 444 17.67 16.34 -8.97
N LEU A 445 18.58 16.01 -8.05
CA LEU A 445 18.18 15.43 -6.75
C LEU A 445 17.47 16.42 -5.83
N ARG A 446 17.72 17.73 -5.99
CA ARG A 446 16.94 18.79 -5.32
C ARG A 446 15.56 19.02 -5.95
N TYR A 447 15.37 18.60 -7.20
CA TYR A 447 14.10 18.78 -7.92
C TYR A 447 13.15 17.59 -7.72
N LEU A 448 13.68 16.37 -7.54
CA LEU A 448 12.88 15.17 -7.31
C LEU A 448 12.38 15.00 -5.86
N MET A 449 13.07 15.56 -4.86
CA MET A 449 12.61 15.55 -3.47
C MET A 449 11.61 16.68 -3.11
N ARG A 450 11.07 17.42 -4.09
CA ARG A 450 10.12 18.53 -3.86
C ARG A 450 8.70 18.30 -4.35
N ARG A 451 8.34 17.08 -4.76
CA ARG A 451 6.95 16.77 -5.21
C ARG A 451 6.42 15.46 -4.65
N THR A 452 6.14 15.47 -3.35
CA THR A 452 4.97 14.80 -2.73
C THR A 452 4.98 15.14 -1.25
N VAL A 453 4.14 16.09 -0.85
CA VAL A 453 3.31 16.12 0.38
C VAL A 453 2.80 17.57 0.54
N ALA A 454 1.68 17.84 -0.11
CA ALA A 454 0.69 18.88 0.15
C ALA A 454 -0.58 18.37 -0.57
N SER A 455 -1.75 18.17 0.02
CA SER A 455 -2.39 18.78 1.19
C SER A 455 -3.51 17.85 1.69
N ARG A 456 -3.62 17.64 3.01
CA ARG A 456 -4.90 17.28 3.66
C ARG A 456 -5.04 18.11 4.93
N ARG A 457 -5.98 19.05 4.90
CA ARG A 457 -6.56 19.73 6.05
C ARG A 457 -8.01 20.05 5.71
N GLU A 458 -8.86 19.89 6.73
CA GLU A 458 -10.25 20.37 6.85
C GLU A 458 -11.27 19.54 6.05
N LEU A 459 -12.37 18.97 6.59
CA LEU A 459 -13.32 19.29 7.67
C LEU A 459 -13.88 17.91 8.15
N VAL A 460 -14.25 17.60 9.40
CA VAL A 460 -15.38 18.13 10.18
C VAL A 460 -15.13 17.80 11.67
N CYS A 461 -15.05 18.83 12.51
CA CYS A 461 -15.47 18.75 13.91
C CYS A 461 -16.84 19.41 13.99
N ASN A 462 -17.80 18.84 14.73
CA ASN A 462 -18.36 19.38 15.99
C ASN A 462 -19.58 18.53 16.46
N PRO A 463 -20.21 18.78 17.63
CA PRO A 463 -19.99 18.00 18.85
C PRO A 463 -21.30 17.59 19.57
N THR A 464 -21.22 16.68 20.55
CA THR A 464 -22.05 16.58 21.78
C THR A 464 -21.70 15.22 22.41
N SER A 465 -21.47 15.00 23.69
CA SER A 465 -21.63 15.77 24.93
C SER A 465 -21.06 14.89 26.06
N PHE A 466 -20.31 15.43 27.02
CA PHE A 466 -20.66 15.40 28.46
C PHE A 466 -19.61 16.11 29.31
N ILE A 467 -20.13 16.96 30.21
CA ILE A 467 -19.44 17.90 31.10
C ILE A 467 -19.12 17.23 32.44
N ARG A 468 -17.89 17.46 32.95
CA ARG A 468 -17.47 17.62 34.37
C ARG A 468 -15.98 17.98 34.31
N GLY A 469 -15.43 19.09 34.78
CA GLY A 469 -15.88 20.15 35.68
C GLY A 469 -14.82 20.36 36.76
N GLN A 470 -13.94 21.36 36.63
CA GLN A 470 -13.47 22.18 37.76
C GLN A 470 -12.68 23.43 37.33
N LEU A 471 -13.01 24.52 38.02
CA LEU A 471 -12.58 25.91 37.86
C LEU A 471 -11.06 26.15 38.00
N MET A 472 -10.56 27.16 37.29
CA MET A 472 -9.77 28.21 37.94
C MET A 472 -10.26 29.59 37.51
N HIS A 473 -11.01 30.25 38.39
CA HIS A 473 -11.06 31.71 38.41
C HIS A 473 -9.72 32.24 38.95
N THR A 474 -9.13 33.23 38.30
CA THR A 474 -8.71 34.49 38.93
C THR A 474 -8.15 35.49 37.91
N ASN A 475 -8.74 36.69 37.96
CA ASN A 475 -8.21 38.02 37.64
C ASN A 475 -7.67 38.32 36.23
N THR A 476 -8.52 39.05 35.52
CA THR A 476 -8.22 40.24 34.72
C THR A 476 -6.98 41.02 35.21
N ALA A 477 -5.88 40.85 34.50
CA ALA A 477 -4.79 41.82 34.44
C ALA A 477 -4.23 41.84 33.02
N ALA A 478 -4.21 43.02 32.43
CA ALA A 478 -3.83 43.29 31.05
C ALA A 478 -2.50 42.65 30.61
N GLY A 479 -2.50 42.04 29.41
CA GLY A 479 -1.45 42.26 28.41
C GLY A 479 -0.02 41.78 28.68
N LYS A 480 0.23 40.79 29.56
CA LYS A 480 1.59 40.19 29.68
C LYS A 480 1.60 38.76 29.16
N ARG A 481 2.22 38.56 27.99
CA ARG A 481 2.62 37.26 27.46
C ARG A 481 3.55 36.59 28.49
N LYS A 482 3.18 35.39 28.97
CA LYS A 482 3.85 34.66 30.06
C LYS A 482 4.73 33.55 29.50
N ASN A 483 5.95 33.43 29.99
CA ASN A 483 6.89 32.39 29.56
C ASN A 483 6.74 31.12 30.41
N PHE A 484 6.95 29.97 29.77
CA PHE A 484 6.84 28.65 30.41
C PHE A 484 8.19 27.96 30.39
N LEU A 485 8.55 27.27 31.47
CA LEU A 485 9.81 26.53 31.55
C LEU A 485 9.51 25.04 31.73
N GLY A 486 10.09 24.21 30.87
CA GLY A 486 10.00 22.76 30.88
C GLY A 486 11.21 22.14 31.57
N LEU A 487 10.98 21.18 32.45
CA LEU A 487 12.02 20.39 33.12
C LEU A 487 11.81 18.90 32.87
N TYR A 488 12.86 18.20 32.42
CA TYR A 488 12.87 16.74 32.30
C TYR A 488 14.02 16.16 33.12
N VAL A 489 13.70 15.37 34.13
CA VAL A 489 14.69 14.82 35.08
C VAL A 489 15.23 13.50 34.53
N GLY A 490 16.43 13.51 33.94
CA GLY A 490 17.16 12.31 33.54
C GLY A 490 18.11 11.80 34.62
N THR A 491 18.83 10.70 34.33
CA THR A 491 19.71 9.99 35.29
C THR A 491 20.86 10.82 35.82
N ASN A 492 21.54 11.61 34.99
CA ASN A 492 22.67 12.45 35.43
C ASN A 492 22.42 13.94 35.18
N HIS A 493 21.45 14.27 34.33
CA HIS A 493 21.24 15.61 33.81
C HIS A 493 19.75 15.94 33.77
N VAL A 494 19.43 17.23 33.98
CA VAL A 494 18.07 17.76 33.88
C VAL A 494 18.00 18.62 32.64
N GLY A 495 17.15 18.20 31.70
CA GLY A 495 16.88 18.95 30.48
C GLY A 495 15.99 20.15 30.76
N VAL A 496 16.38 21.32 30.25
CA VAL A 496 15.64 22.57 30.45
C VAL A 496 15.17 23.12 29.11
N SER A 497 13.91 23.51 29.01
CA SER A 497 13.36 24.14 27.80
C SER A 497 12.54 25.38 28.16
N LEU A 498 12.45 26.32 27.24
CA LEU A 498 11.73 27.58 27.40
C LEU A 498 10.73 27.74 26.26
N CYS A 499 9.48 28.00 26.61
CA CYS A 499 8.51 28.58 25.69
C CYS A 499 8.51 30.09 25.90
N ASP A 500 9.11 30.81 24.95
CA ASP A 500 9.07 32.26 24.93
C ASP A 500 7.81 32.72 24.21
N ALA A 501 6.91 33.35 24.96
CA ALA A 501 5.66 33.86 24.43
C ALA A 501 5.88 35.05 23.48
N LYS A 502 7.03 35.72 23.52
CA LYS A 502 7.38 36.76 22.53
C LYS A 502 7.73 36.16 21.17
N SER A 503 8.56 35.12 21.13
CA SER A 503 8.96 34.46 19.89
C SER A 503 7.99 33.40 19.38
N SER A 504 7.02 32.99 20.22
CA SER A 504 6.15 31.83 20.00
C SER A 504 6.98 30.59 19.64
N ALA A 505 8.03 30.31 20.41
CA ALA A 505 8.91 29.17 20.14
C ALA A 505 9.23 28.44 21.44
N CYS A 506 9.23 27.11 21.39
CA CYS A 506 9.81 26.27 22.42
C CYS A 506 11.25 25.96 22.03
N ILE A 507 12.20 26.22 22.93
CA ILE A 507 13.63 26.02 22.69
C ILE A 507 14.27 25.28 23.87
N ALA A 508 15.12 24.32 23.57
CA ALA A 508 16.03 23.72 24.55
C ALA A 508 17.09 24.74 25.00
N LEU A 509 17.26 24.92 26.32
CA LEU A 509 18.25 25.80 26.93
C LEU A 509 19.53 25.02 27.28
N TRP A 510 20.54 25.14 26.43
CA TRP A 510 21.80 24.42 26.59
C TRP A 510 22.82 25.20 27.43
N PRO A 511 23.70 24.50 28.19
CA PRO A 511 23.74 23.05 28.43
C PRO A 511 22.68 22.58 29.45
N PRO A 512 22.39 21.25 29.55
CA PRO A 512 21.53 20.74 30.62
C PRO A 512 22.12 21.00 32.01
N LEU A 513 21.27 21.00 33.04
CA LEU A 513 21.73 21.11 34.41
C LEU A 513 22.33 19.77 34.86
N ASN A 514 23.51 19.80 35.49
CA ASN A 514 24.16 18.60 36.00
C ASN A 514 23.58 18.22 37.37
N ARG A 515 22.83 17.12 37.43
CA ARG A 515 22.12 16.65 38.63
C ARG A 515 23.06 16.22 39.75
N ASN A 516 24.31 15.89 39.43
CA ASN A 516 25.32 15.49 40.40
C ASN A 516 25.93 16.68 41.15
N LYS A 517 25.59 17.93 40.77
CA LYS A 517 25.92 19.12 41.57
C LYS A 517 25.06 19.17 42.83
N ASP A 518 25.53 19.91 43.83
CA ASP A 518 24.75 20.16 45.03
C ASP A 518 23.45 20.94 44.71
N MET A 519 22.39 20.65 45.47
CA MET A 519 21.06 21.22 45.24
C MET A 519 21.02 22.75 45.33
N ILE A 520 21.90 23.37 46.12
CA ILE A 520 21.96 24.83 46.26
C ILE A 520 22.48 25.46 44.96
N THR A 521 23.50 24.85 44.36
CA THR A 521 24.03 25.29 43.05
C THR A 521 22.99 25.12 41.95
N LEU A 522 22.29 23.98 41.91
CA LEU A 522 21.19 23.76 40.95
C LEU A 522 20.05 24.77 41.13
N ALA A 523 19.68 25.07 42.38
CA ALA A 523 18.69 26.09 42.69
C ALA A 523 19.13 27.49 42.21
N LYS A 524 20.40 27.86 42.38
CA LYS A 524 20.92 29.14 41.86
C LYS A 524 20.87 29.22 40.33
N GLU A 525 21.25 28.13 39.65
CA GLU A 525 21.19 28.05 38.18
C GLU A 525 19.75 28.16 37.67
N LEU A 526 18.81 27.45 38.30
CA LEU A 526 17.40 27.52 37.95
C LEU A 526 16.78 28.88 38.25
N LYS A 527 17.13 29.49 39.39
CA LYS A 527 16.69 30.85 39.77
C LYS A 527 17.11 31.87 38.73
N LYS A 528 18.36 31.78 38.26
CA LYS A 528 18.87 32.65 37.20
C LYS A 528 18.03 32.52 35.93
N LEU A 529 17.73 31.30 35.51
CA LEU A 529 16.92 31.04 34.30
C LEU A 529 15.48 31.55 34.44
N THR A 530 14.85 31.34 35.59
CA THR A 530 13.47 31.77 35.81
C THR A 530 13.35 33.30 35.89
N GLU A 531 14.32 33.98 36.50
CA GLU A 531 14.39 35.45 36.55
C GLU A 531 14.73 36.05 35.18
N GLU A 532 15.73 35.51 34.48
CA GLU A 532 16.19 35.97 33.17
C GLU A 532 15.06 35.89 32.13
N HIS A 533 14.31 34.80 32.13
CA HIS A 533 13.24 34.57 31.17
C HIS A 533 11.84 34.94 31.67
N LYS A 534 11.70 35.52 32.87
CA LYS A 534 10.41 35.91 33.47
C LYS A 534 9.38 34.77 33.41
N VAL A 535 9.80 33.60 33.87
CA VAL A 535 8.99 32.38 33.85
C VAL A 535 7.78 32.55 34.76
N TRP A 536 6.62 32.05 34.33
CA TRP A 536 5.38 32.09 35.10
C TRP A 536 4.97 30.70 35.61
N LEU A 537 5.26 29.66 34.85
CA LEU A 537 4.80 28.29 35.11
C LEU A 537 5.91 27.29 34.78
N LEU A 538 6.03 26.27 35.62
CA LEU A 538 6.93 25.15 35.43
C LEU A 538 6.15 23.91 34.99
N VAL A 539 6.58 23.30 33.90
CA VAL A 539 6.05 22.02 33.40
C VAL A 539 7.13 20.96 33.64
N VAL A 540 6.83 19.96 34.46
CA VAL A 540 7.79 18.93 34.86
C VAL A 540 7.39 17.61 34.23
N GLY A 541 8.33 16.96 33.55
CA GLY A 541 8.13 15.64 32.95
C GLY A 541 8.00 14.57 34.01
N ARG A 542 6.88 13.85 33.97
CA ARG A 542 6.64 12.66 34.77
C ARG A 542 6.75 11.44 33.85
N PRO A 543 7.82 10.61 33.97
CA PRO A 543 8.01 9.46 33.09
C PRO A 543 6.79 8.52 33.16
N TRP A 544 6.22 8.19 32.01
CA TRP A 544 5.20 7.14 31.92
C TRP A 544 5.89 5.77 31.82
N ILE A 545 5.72 4.91 32.82
CA ILE A 545 6.31 3.56 32.83
C ILE A 545 5.20 2.52 32.83
N THR A 546 5.28 1.58 31.88
CA THR A 546 4.46 0.37 31.82
C THR A 546 5.37 -0.85 31.98
N GLU A 547 5.07 -1.77 32.90
CA GLU A 547 5.88 -2.99 33.13
C GLU A 547 5.90 -3.97 31.94
N LYS A 548 5.02 -3.77 30.95
CA LYS A 548 5.04 -4.50 29.67
C LYS A 548 5.49 -3.56 28.56
N CYS A 549 6.41 -4.01 27.70
CA CYS A 549 6.68 -3.39 26.41
C CYS A 549 5.39 -3.45 25.59
N ASN A 550 4.59 -2.38 25.65
CA ASN A 550 3.25 -2.40 25.08
C ASN A 550 3.35 -2.10 23.57
N ARG A 551 2.38 -2.56 22.79
CA ARG A 551 2.27 -2.32 21.33
C ARG A 551 2.55 -0.87 20.93
N PHE A 552 2.22 0.08 21.79
CA PHE A 552 2.48 1.52 21.65
C PHE A 552 3.97 1.88 21.57
N GLU A 553 4.83 1.25 22.38
CA GLU A 553 6.29 1.46 22.31
C GLU A 553 6.85 0.94 21.00
N MET A 554 6.38 -0.22 20.52
CA MET A 554 6.82 -0.79 19.26
C MET A 554 6.42 0.09 18.09
N VAL A 555 5.18 0.58 18.07
CA VAL A 555 4.69 1.49 17.02
C VAL A 555 5.45 2.82 17.05
N ALA A 556 5.68 3.39 18.23
CA ALA A 556 6.43 4.64 18.36
C ALA A 556 7.92 4.48 17.98
N LYS A 557 8.57 3.36 18.35
CA LYS A 557 9.95 3.07 17.96
C LYS A 557 10.06 2.85 16.44
N LYS A 558 9.14 2.08 15.86
CA LYS A 558 9.08 1.82 14.40
C LYS A 558 8.85 3.12 13.62
N SER A 559 7.87 3.93 14.01
CA SER A 559 7.60 5.20 13.32
C SER A 559 8.73 6.22 13.52
N MET A 560 9.41 6.21 14.68
CA MET A 560 10.64 6.98 14.88
C MET A 560 11.77 6.52 13.95
N GLU A 561 11.96 5.20 13.76
CA GLU A 561 12.96 4.64 12.83
C GLU A 561 12.67 5.00 11.37
N GLU A 562 11.40 4.97 10.98
CA GLU A 562 10.96 5.26 9.62
C GLU A 562 10.98 6.75 9.29
N HIS A 563 10.61 7.61 10.26
CA HIS A 563 10.24 8.99 9.96
C HIS A 563 11.00 10.07 10.73
N GLY A 564 11.77 9.80 11.80
CA GLY A 564 12.21 10.92 12.65
C GLY A 564 13.40 10.80 13.59
N ILE A 565 13.68 11.92 14.25
CA ILE A 565 14.78 12.09 15.21
C ILE A 565 14.36 11.60 16.61
N ALA A 566 13.11 11.81 16.99
CA ALA A 566 12.55 11.46 18.29
C ALA A 566 11.04 11.20 18.20
N GLY A 567 10.55 10.28 19.03
CA GLY A 567 9.16 9.95 19.25
C GLY A 567 8.70 10.35 20.65
N PHE A 568 7.46 10.78 20.82
CA PHE A 568 6.88 11.11 22.13
C PHE A 568 5.53 10.44 22.28
N VAL A 569 5.29 9.62 23.32
CA VAL A 569 4.02 8.94 23.59
C VAL A 569 3.39 9.47 24.88
N MET A 570 2.07 9.70 24.84
CA MET A 570 1.31 10.23 25.97
C MET A 570 0.04 9.44 26.28
N CYS A 571 -0.41 9.53 27.55
CA CYS A 571 -1.76 9.18 27.97
C CYS A 571 -2.39 10.39 28.70
N PRO A 572 -3.57 10.89 28.28
CA PRO A 572 -4.24 12.06 28.85
C PRO A 572 -5.24 11.68 29.92
N VAL A 573 -5.37 10.39 30.28
CA VAL A 573 -6.25 9.94 31.35
C VAL A 573 -5.43 9.82 32.64
N GLU A 574 -5.55 10.80 33.53
CA GLU A 574 -5.24 10.60 34.95
C GLU A 574 -6.20 9.56 35.52
N GLY A 575 -5.71 8.41 35.99
CA GLY A 575 -6.50 7.53 36.86
C GLY A 575 -6.57 6.05 36.54
N GLN A 576 -5.64 5.46 35.78
CA GLN A 576 -5.47 4.00 35.81
C GLN A 576 -4.09 3.65 36.37
N ASP A 577 -4.06 3.56 37.70
CA ASP A 577 -3.05 2.84 38.46
C ASP A 577 -3.06 1.38 38.01
N GLU A 578 -2.03 0.95 37.30
CA GLU A 578 -1.61 -0.46 37.33
C GLU A 578 -0.11 -0.54 36.99
N ASN A 579 0.65 -0.84 38.04
CA ASN A 579 2.07 -1.24 38.06
C ASN A 579 3.09 -0.29 37.40
N HIS A 580 3.54 0.67 38.20
CA HIS A 580 4.71 1.52 37.93
C HIS A 580 5.98 0.89 38.51
N SER A 581 7.07 0.87 37.73
CA SER A 581 8.41 0.90 38.34
C SER A 581 8.51 2.20 39.16
N LYS A 582 8.60 2.07 40.49
CA LYS A 582 8.50 3.20 41.43
C LYS A 582 9.67 4.19 41.32
N ASP A 583 10.77 3.83 40.67
CA ASP A 583 12.05 4.51 40.90
C ASP A 583 12.25 5.81 40.09
N GLU A 584 11.88 5.89 38.81
CA GLU A 584 12.11 7.12 38.00
C GLU A 584 11.07 8.22 38.29
N VAL A 585 9.81 7.84 38.54
CA VAL A 585 8.77 8.79 38.96
C VAL A 585 9.11 9.36 40.33
N ALA A 586 9.50 8.50 41.29
CA ALA A 586 9.95 8.95 42.60
C ALA A 586 11.22 9.81 42.52
N MET A 587 12.13 9.51 41.59
CA MET A 587 13.32 10.32 41.32
C MET A 587 12.96 11.73 40.84
N ALA A 588 12.05 11.88 39.87
CA ALA A 588 11.61 13.18 39.38
C ALA A 588 10.88 13.98 40.47
N GLU A 589 9.97 13.34 41.21
CA GLU A 589 9.22 13.98 42.29
C GLU A 589 10.11 14.37 43.47
N SER A 590 11.05 13.51 43.87
CA SER A 590 12.04 13.80 44.91
C SER A 590 12.92 14.98 44.50
N PHE A 591 13.38 15.02 43.25
CA PHE A 591 14.19 16.12 42.76
C PHE A 591 13.45 17.47 42.80
N ILE A 592 12.18 17.50 42.38
CA ILE A 592 11.35 18.72 42.48
C ILE A 592 11.06 19.09 43.94
N LYS A 593 10.85 18.10 44.82
CA LYS A 593 10.69 18.33 46.25
C LYS A 593 11.94 18.95 46.87
N ASP A 594 13.12 18.44 46.51
CA ASP A 594 14.40 18.96 46.98
C ASP A 594 14.63 20.39 46.48
N LEU A 595 14.33 20.68 45.21
CA LEU A 595 14.33 22.06 44.71
C LEU A 595 13.34 22.95 45.47
N THR A 596 12.13 22.45 45.75
CA THR A 596 11.13 23.19 46.51
C THR A 596 11.64 23.54 47.91
N ASN A 597 12.33 22.61 48.57
CA ASN A 597 12.91 22.80 49.90
C ASN A 597 14.02 23.87 49.91
N THR A 598 14.69 24.14 48.78
CA THR A 598 15.64 25.27 48.68
C THR A 598 14.96 26.65 48.62
N GLY A 599 13.63 26.69 48.43
CA GLY A 599 12.86 27.92 48.25
C GLY A 599 12.92 28.51 46.83
N VAL A 600 13.68 27.93 45.89
CA VAL A 600 13.76 28.46 44.52
C VAL A 600 12.44 28.39 43.76
N LEU A 601 11.61 27.39 44.08
CA LEU A 601 10.31 27.18 43.43
C LEU A 601 9.16 27.92 44.14
N THR A 602 9.45 28.65 45.23
CA THR A 602 8.42 29.40 45.97
C THR A 602 7.79 30.46 45.07
N GLY A 603 6.47 30.35 44.87
CA GLY A 603 5.70 31.26 44.01
C GLY A 603 5.50 30.78 42.56
N PHE A 604 6.10 29.66 42.16
CA PHE A 604 5.83 29.04 40.86
C PHE A 604 4.74 27.96 40.99
N LYS A 605 3.84 27.90 40.01
CA LYS A 605 2.95 26.73 39.85
C LYS A 605 3.72 25.66 39.07
N CYS A 606 3.83 24.46 39.65
CA CYS A 606 4.43 23.30 39.00
C CYS A 606 3.31 22.37 38.52
N ILE A 607 3.37 21.97 37.25
CA ILE A 607 2.44 21.01 36.65
C ILE A 607 3.25 19.81 36.20
N TYR A 608 2.85 18.62 36.65
CA TYR A 608 3.42 17.37 36.17
C TYR A 608 2.76 16.98 34.85
N TYR A 609 3.58 16.59 33.88
CA TYR A 609 3.15 16.25 32.55
C TYR A 609 3.61 14.83 32.20
N THR A 610 2.65 13.92 32.09
CA THR A 610 2.91 12.49 31.91
C THR A 610 3.29 12.19 30.46
N ALA A 611 4.49 11.66 30.30
CA ALA A 611 5.25 11.80 29.06
C ALA A 611 6.25 10.65 28.95
N ARG A 612 6.28 9.93 27.81
CA ARG A 612 7.39 9.02 27.48
C ARG A 612 8.05 9.43 26.18
N VAL A 613 9.33 9.76 26.26
CA VAL A 613 10.11 10.21 25.11
C VAL A 613 11.04 9.08 24.66
N PHE A 614 11.03 8.82 23.36
CA PHE A 614 11.95 7.92 22.68
C PHE A 614 12.83 8.77 21.77
N VAL A 615 14.13 8.51 21.78
CA VAL A 615 15.03 9.20 20.86
C VAL A 615 15.92 8.15 20.19
N SER A 616 16.04 8.22 18.87
CA SER A 616 16.86 7.25 18.12
C SER A 616 18.33 7.45 18.47
N PRO A 617 19.00 6.44 19.09
CA PRO A 617 20.41 6.57 19.44
C PRO A 617 21.29 6.81 18.22
N TRP A 618 20.93 6.21 17.08
CA TRP A 618 21.66 6.36 15.83
C TRP A 618 21.48 7.76 15.24
N THR A 619 20.25 8.28 15.19
CA THR A 619 19.97 9.62 14.68
C THR A 619 20.59 10.70 15.58
N MET A 620 20.59 10.51 16.91
CA MET A 620 21.30 11.39 17.83
C MET A 620 22.82 11.34 17.61
N LYS A 621 23.42 10.15 17.49
CA LYS A 621 24.86 10.03 17.19
C LYS A 621 25.22 10.78 15.90
N ARG A 622 24.42 10.63 14.85
CA ARG A 622 24.58 11.37 13.60
C ARG A 622 24.45 12.87 13.81
N LYS A 623 23.45 13.33 14.58
CA LYS A 623 23.25 14.76 14.81
C LYS A 623 24.36 15.39 15.65
N ILE A 624 24.83 14.67 16.66
CA ILE A 624 26.00 15.02 17.47
C ILE A 624 27.22 15.16 16.55
N GLN A 625 27.45 14.22 15.65
CA GLN A 625 28.55 14.31 14.67
C GLN A 625 28.41 15.51 13.73
N GLU A 626 27.21 15.81 13.22
CA GLU A 626 26.96 17.01 12.40
C GLU A 626 27.30 18.30 13.15
N LEU A 627 26.89 18.42 14.42
CA LEU A 627 27.17 19.60 15.23
C LEU A 627 28.66 19.70 15.62
N LYS A 628 29.33 18.56 15.85
CA LYS A 628 30.80 18.48 16.02
C LYS A 628 31.52 19.00 14.78
N LEU A 629 31.12 18.54 13.59
CA LEU A 629 31.68 18.96 12.32
C LEU A 629 31.42 20.44 12.03
N ALA A 630 30.22 20.93 12.37
CA ALA A 630 29.85 22.34 12.23
C ALA A 630 30.53 23.26 13.25
N ARG A 631 31.23 22.72 14.26
CA ARG A 631 31.83 23.45 15.38
C ARG A 631 30.84 24.42 16.03
N ASP A 632 29.60 23.98 16.22
CA ASP A 632 28.55 24.85 16.76
C ASP A 632 28.94 25.34 18.17
N PRO A 633 29.11 26.67 18.36
CA PRO A 633 29.67 27.23 19.58
C PRO A 633 28.77 27.05 20.81
N ARG A 634 27.51 26.63 20.62
CA ARG A 634 26.58 26.35 21.72
C ARG A 634 26.85 25.02 22.41
N PHE A 635 27.72 24.17 21.83
CA PHE A 635 27.95 22.81 22.30
C PHE A 635 29.41 22.61 22.67
N ILE A 636 29.64 22.05 23.87
CA ILE A 636 30.96 21.66 24.35
C ILE A 636 31.02 20.13 24.29
N PHE A 637 31.72 19.60 23.29
CA PHE A 637 31.78 18.17 23.03
C PHE A 637 32.81 17.46 23.92
N LYS A 638 32.37 16.47 24.70
CA LYS A 638 33.16 15.67 25.66
C LYS A 638 32.67 14.21 25.70
N ASP A 639 32.89 13.45 24.63
CA ASP A 639 32.70 11.98 24.49
C ASP A 639 31.39 11.35 25.06
N TRP A 640 31.34 10.03 25.22
CA TRP A 640 30.14 9.15 25.30
C TRP A 640 28.99 9.57 26.24
N THR A 641 29.21 10.51 27.16
CA THR A 641 28.21 11.19 28.00
C THR A 641 27.25 12.13 27.24
N GLU A 642 27.53 12.48 25.98
CA GLU A 642 26.69 13.40 25.18
C GLU A 642 25.31 12.85 24.79
N LEU A 643 25.11 11.52 24.78
CA LEU A 643 23.81 10.95 24.38
C LEU A 643 22.73 11.20 25.43
N GLU A 644 23.09 11.17 26.71
CA GLU A 644 22.17 11.44 27.82
C GLU A 644 21.74 12.91 27.87
N ASP A 645 22.69 13.83 27.62
CA ASP A 645 22.42 15.27 27.55
C ASP A 645 21.42 15.58 26.43
N PHE A 646 21.66 15.03 25.24
CA PHE A 646 20.75 15.21 24.12
C PHE A 646 19.39 14.58 24.38
N HIS A 647 19.34 13.41 25.01
CA HIS A 647 18.09 12.80 25.40
C HIS A 647 17.28 13.70 26.34
N ALA A 648 17.87 14.15 27.45
CA ALA A 648 17.18 14.97 28.44
C ALA A 648 16.69 16.31 27.85
N MET A 649 17.52 16.96 27.03
CA MET A 649 17.20 18.25 26.41
C MET A 649 16.05 18.15 25.40
N TYR A 650 16.09 17.17 24.51
CA TYR A 650 15.01 16.95 23.54
C TYR A 650 13.72 16.50 24.23
N ALA A 651 13.83 15.66 25.26
CA ALA A 651 12.68 15.24 26.06
C ALA A 651 11.97 16.43 26.72
N SER A 652 12.74 17.35 27.33
CA SER A 652 12.21 18.59 27.89
C SER A 652 11.54 19.48 26.83
N GLU A 653 12.18 19.68 25.69
CA GLU A 653 11.66 20.52 24.58
C GLU A 653 10.34 19.97 24.02
N PHE A 654 10.24 18.66 23.77
CA PHE A 654 9.03 18.05 23.20
C PHE A 654 7.85 18.07 24.16
N MET A 655 8.12 17.73 25.42
CA MET A 655 7.12 17.76 26.47
C MET A 655 6.52 19.18 26.59
N LEU A 656 7.37 20.21 26.66
CA LEU A 656 6.90 21.59 26.78
C LEU A 656 6.16 22.07 25.53
N MET A 657 6.68 21.75 24.35
CA MET A 657 6.04 22.08 23.08
C MET A 657 4.63 21.48 22.99
N HIS A 658 4.47 20.23 23.41
CA HIS A 658 3.17 19.58 23.44
C HIS A 658 2.24 20.29 24.44
N TYR A 659 2.68 20.45 25.69
CA TYR A 659 1.87 21.09 26.72
C TYR A 659 1.34 22.45 26.27
N VAL A 660 2.22 23.28 25.68
CA VAL A 660 1.83 24.59 25.17
C VAL A 660 0.83 24.47 24.03
N ARG A 661 1.05 23.55 23.09
CA ARG A 661 0.20 23.39 21.91
C ARG A 661 -1.25 23.02 22.22
N TYR A 662 -1.48 22.12 23.17
CA TYR A 662 -2.82 21.57 23.44
C TYR A 662 -3.49 22.12 24.69
N PHE A 663 -2.71 22.55 25.69
CA PHE A 663 -3.26 22.99 26.97
C PHE A 663 -3.11 24.49 27.20
N VAL A 664 -2.29 25.19 26.41
CA VAL A 664 -2.10 26.64 26.53
C VAL A 664 -2.73 27.37 25.35
N ILE A 665 -2.33 27.07 24.12
CA ILE A 665 -2.75 27.81 22.92
C ILE A 665 -4.27 27.83 22.72
N PRO A 666 -5.03 26.72 22.88
CA PRO A 666 -6.49 26.74 22.71
C PRO A 666 -7.22 27.66 23.68
N PHE A 667 -6.58 28.08 24.77
CA PHE A 667 -7.15 28.96 25.79
C PHE A 667 -6.60 30.40 25.72
N LEU A 668 -5.76 30.71 24.72
CA LEU A 668 -5.30 32.07 24.44
C LEU A 668 -6.20 32.69 23.36
N GLU A 669 -7.27 33.38 23.76
CA GLU A 669 -8.20 34.06 22.85
C GLU A 669 -7.46 34.98 21.85
N GLY A 670 -7.71 34.80 20.56
CA GLY A 670 -7.32 35.76 19.51
C GLY A 670 -5.83 35.86 19.18
N VAL A 671 -5.00 34.90 19.59
CA VAL A 671 -3.56 34.89 19.23
C VAL A 671 -3.27 33.81 18.21
N ASP A 672 -2.85 34.21 17.01
CA ASP A 672 -2.32 33.33 15.96
C ASP A 672 -0.92 32.82 16.37
N CYS A 673 -0.91 32.01 17.43
CA CYS A 673 0.30 31.48 18.05
C CYS A 673 0.66 30.16 17.36
N THR A 674 1.27 30.21 16.19
CA THR A 674 1.99 29.03 15.71
C THR A 674 3.30 28.92 16.49
N ILE A 675 3.51 27.82 17.24
CA ILE A 675 4.84 27.50 17.74
C ILE A 675 5.74 27.41 16.50
N LYS A 676 6.73 28.31 16.37
CA LYS A 676 7.63 28.34 15.22
C LYS A 676 8.27 26.96 15.08
N ARG A 677 7.86 26.23 14.02
CA ARG A 677 8.51 24.99 13.58
C ARG A 677 10.01 25.29 13.49
N ARG A 678 10.85 24.38 13.99
CA ARG A 678 12.28 24.46 13.67
C ARG A 678 12.40 24.56 12.16
N THR A 679 13.32 25.37 11.68
CA THR A 679 13.70 25.52 10.28
C THR A 679 14.15 24.21 9.60
N LEU A 680 14.12 23.08 10.32
CA LEU A 680 14.72 21.80 9.97
C LEU A 680 13.82 20.59 10.29
N SER A 681 12.62 20.75 10.87
CA SER A 681 11.77 19.60 11.23
C SER A 681 10.26 19.88 11.22
N ALA A 682 9.47 18.97 10.62
CA ALA A 682 8.02 18.90 10.74
C ALA A 682 7.62 18.03 11.94
N ILE A 683 6.51 18.36 12.61
CA ILE A 683 5.91 17.54 13.67
C ILE A 683 4.79 16.75 13.02
N VAL A 684 4.88 15.42 13.05
CA VAL A 684 3.82 14.50 12.68
C VAL A 684 3.18 13.99 13.97
N GLU A 685 1.85 13.95 14.00
CA GLU A 685 1.04 13.46 15.12
C GLU A 685 0.25 12.26 14.63
N ASP A 686 0.38 11.13 15.32
CA ASP A 686 -0.38 9.91 15.08
C ASP A 686 -1.11 9.51 16.37
N GLU A 687 -2.43 9.37 16.31
CA GLU A 687 -3.19 8.74 17.39
C GLU A 687 -3.03 7.22 17.28
N ILE A 688 -2.32 6.60 18.23
CA ILE A 688 -2.06 5.14 18.21
C ILE A 688 -3.20 4.37 18.90
N SER A 689 -3.95 5.03 19.79
CA SER A 689 -5.10 4.47 20.50
C SER A 689 -6.02 5.63 20.92
N PRO A 690 -7.30 5.40 21.26
CA PRO A 690 -8.14 6.44 21.82
C PRO A 690 -7.41 7.13 22.97
N ASN A 691 -7.21 8.43 22.84
CA ASN A 691 -6.48 9.27 23.78
C ASN A 691 -4.95 9.06 23.83
N VAL A 692 -4.33 8.08 23.17
CA VAL A 692 -2.87 7.90 23.16
C VAL A 692 -2.26 8.45 21.89
N TYR A 693 -1.47 9.50 22.02
CA TYR A 693 -0.85 10.20 20.88
C TYR A 693 0.64 9.93 20.82
N ALA A 694 1.15 9.72 19.61
CA ALA A 694 2.56 9.74 19.30
C ALA A 694 2.94 10.93 18.42
N PHE A 695 4.08 11.56 18.74
CA PHE A 695 4.59 12.70 17.98
C PHE A 695 5.99 12.41 17.47
N PHE A 696 6.22 12.71 16.19
CA PHE A 696 7.50 12.47 15.51
C PHE A 696 8.07 13.77 14.95
N LEU A 697 9.35 14.01 15.19
CA LEU A 697 10.09 15.05 14.46
C LEU A 697 10.69 14.48 13.18
N VAL A 698 10.08 14.81 12.06
CA VAL A 698 10.55 14.46 10.71
C VAL A 698 11.45 15.56 10.19
N PRO A 699 12.64 15.28 9.62
CA PRO A 699 13.45 16.29 8.94
C PRO A 699 12.62 17.03 7.86
N CYS A 700 12.70 18.36 7.79
CA CYS A 700 12.01 19.15 6.77
C CYS A 700 12.54 18.90 5.35
#